data_AF-A0A968FNY9-F1
#
_entry.id   AF-A0A968FNY9-F1
#
_cell.length_a   1.000
_cell.length_b   1.000
_cell.length_c   1.000
_cell.angle_alpha   90.00
_cell.angle_beta   90.00
_cell.angle_gamma   90.00
#
_symmetry.space_group_name_H-M   'P 1'
#
loop_
_entity.id
_entity.type
_entity.pdbx_description
1 polymer ?
#
loop_
_entity_poly.entity_id
_entity_poly.type
_entity_poly.pdbx_seq_one_letter_code
_entity_poly.pdbx_strand_id
1 'polypeptide(L)'
;MMQQLSREFLEEVWKIAKNKLPGWVYLSLLKDSRSRAGGRAAHRIDEPSALEKLALGEIRPRVLREVDDQELGAVWLRLNQWYQNAKRRKRPIEDIVNAAAWAVAELKRRGIDLESSALVGEVENLAEASSLKKFEQRAGKLPGELVLVRDFLCVVGSAAKGKEEPDDIDLLVRAQLDGGAYKLESQNVVLPVRNVLDPNKDGALHWIDSAQGVHGDHIPLYDLVMRRRDRLGVEVVKSGPFRVDLGCGDKKPEGYFGIDKEEGPEVDKVHDLEKGIPLDDETADEIRAFHVLEHLENKQAIMAEIHRVLKPGGRFVFEVPSTKGDGAFAHPDHKSFWNLSAFKFWTDPKVTEDRPRFEATELEEKKTGDLVYVKGILTKPEEVKKAIEPFGKFTPPKPQLAGFTELFEVDELWRWAEKRIPVAIEPKLNGFRAIASRRGDRVGIWFEGQPGKNIADRLPGVAEQLRKIPGDWVLDVDVGIERKGKRLPRIDLATLNSERPELQDGDRIVITAFDIPYLGESLTGLEFGDRREILEKKIRGKLPIPPLRWADSLEQIRAAVRWAFKQDRSEGAMAKAQASKYKEGTITDWAKLKRIAELKVIVLDSKEANGARNYFGGLLPGDSDWENRTELGGEEYINLGASFNTSIKAKPGDILTVEILELIPDEEKKRLSWLGARVIDVDSSRKSPYFANQALDIAQRAQVLQKALRMVPSSGPKGALVGFVGASPGRVEIARGDPFVGPSRETFEGKYLEPLGLTRDQVMITNISPELLTDDAGRVRQPSPEEAKTRFRRWIVGELQRLKPEIVVALGGVARDCLKAVGAPVDFTLPHPSALRRFGDKGEVTRKIRQIRERIQKIQKAEIDEEGGETRGARAQRLWEDHWQERIPPSGRGRFVYQHHWRGLDEEEAKQSDRQLLDSDHSMHGDLRFEGPDGLFGWAVFLGTAADNKKAGGDKLLAGKSDLRLAPKLLQPKEWLNVGKKSGGQVMKPGAPGSTGKTWSKFFALDSGTYEIGVVTQNSIEIFLDGSRLAGRYMIIYPRLGGDRVWLIDKPKDQTPRAEAEDLADILSDQKKKDRRFVVWAKPGTKPVKYSTTTGEPIGKELYAPILKADRSKHIVYAAVVDPYGKSGTQPDAHEDWIPPAHVEEMAHAFLQGPMDMTLEHIEKADAKIVESWVEQYPSPEDYRAAMLGLPHKVYRKPFGSDVIHSGSWAVGAWLSDELWEKYEDREINGFSPGGVGLRKPIKQSEMPQIEFVDLVAGGRK
;
A
#
# COMPACT_ATOMS: atom_id res chain seq x y z
N MET A 1 -19.63 -19.56 -63.74
CA MET A 1 -18.35 -19.53 -64.47
C MET A 1 -17.36 -18.77 -63.60
N MET A 2 -16.28 -19.30 -63.04
CA MET A 2 -15.54 -20.52 -63.31
C MET A 2 -15.18 -21.20 -61.98
N GLN A 3 -15.64 -22.44 -61.85
CA GLN A 3 -15.17 -23.44 -60.90
C GLN A 3 -14.15 -24.38 -61.57
N GLN A 4 -13.49 -23.93 -62.64
CA GLN A 4 -12.44 -24.66 -63.34
C GLN A 4 -11.44 -23.64 -63.86
N LEU A 5 -10.52 -23.23 -63.00
CA LEU A 5 -9.21 -22.81 -63.48
C LEU A 5 -8.36 -24.09 -63.53
N SER A 6 -7.92 -24.48 -64.73
CA SER A 6 -7.07 -25.66 -64.89
C SER A 6 -5.71 -25.43 -64.22
N ARG A 7 -5.03 -26.51 -63.89
CA ARG A 7 -3.72 -26.48 -63.25
C ARG A 7 -2.69 -25.72 -64.11
N GLU A 8 -2.82 -25.77 -65.44
CA GLU A 8 -1.95 -24.98 -66.34
C GLU A 8 -2.17 -23.47 -66.19
N PHE A 9 -3.42 -23.00 -66.02
CA PHE A 9 -3.71 -21.57 -65.85
C PHE A 9 -3.08 -21.01 -64.58
N LEU A 10 -3.14 -21.76 -63.48
CA LEU A 10 -2.49 -21.36 -62.23
C LEU A 10 -0.97 -21.30 -62.40
N GLU A 11 -0.36 -22.26 -63.09
CA GLU A 11 1.09 -22.27 -63.34
C GLU A 11 1.56 -21.09 -64.18
N GLU A 12 0.76 -20.65 -65.15
CA GLU A 12 1.05 -19.46 -65.94
C GLU A 12 0.97 -18.16 -65.12
N VAL A 13 -0.06 -18.04 -64.28
CA VAL A 13 -0.23 -16.92 -63.33
C VAL A 13 0.96 -16.83 -62.36
N TRP A 14 1.44 -17.96 -61.84
CA TRP A 14 2.61 -18.01 -60.94
C TRP A 14 3.91 -17.64 -61.64
N LYS A 15 4.06 -17.95 -62.94
CA LYS A 15 5.20 -17.55 -63.76
C LYS A 15 5.21 -16.04 -64.01
N ILE A 16 4.05 -15.44 -64.26
CA ILE A 16 3.90 -13.99 -64.46
C ILE A 16 4.15 -13.23 -63.14
N ALA A 17 3.60 -13.73 -62.03
CA ALA A 17 3.78 -13.14 -60.70
C ALA A 17 5.26 -13.08 -60.27
N LYS A 18 6.04 -14.14 -60.58
CA LYS A 18 7.49 -14.21 -60.27
C LYS A 18 8.31 -13.14 -60.97
N ASN A 19 7.94 -12.78 -62.20
CA ASN A 19 8.71 -11.86 -63.04
C ASN A 19 8.24 -10.40 -62.95
N LYS A 20 7.05 -10.13 -62.39
CA LYS A 20 6.47 -8.78 -62.33
C LYS A 20 6.25 -8.22 -60.92
N LEU A 21 6.32 -9.03 -59.86
CA LEU A 21 6.15 -8.56 -58.48
C LEU A 21 7.50 -8.34 -57.78
N PRO A 22 7.61 -7.35 -56.87
CA PRO A 22 8.76 -7.21 -55.98
C PRO A 22 8.96 -8.48 -55.15
N GLY A 23 10.22 -8.90 -54.96
CA GLY A 23 10.57 -10.21 -54.37
C GLY A 23 9.92 -10.50 -53.01
N TRP A 24 9.67 -9.49 -52.19
CA TRP A 24 9.01 -9.65 -50.88
C TRP A 24 7.52 -10.00 -51.00
N VAL A 25 6.83 -9.54 -52.04
CA VAL A 25 5.41 -9.85 -52.30
C VAL A 25 5.26 -11.28 -52.83
N TYR A 26 6.15 -11.69 -53.76
CA TYR A 26 6.18 -13.05 -54.29
C TYR A 26 6.51 -14.09 -53.20
N LEU A 27 7.46 -13.78 -52.30
CA LEU A 27 7.81 -14.67 -51.19
C LEU A 27 6.69 -14.81 -50.15
N SER A 28 5.88 -13.77 -49.95
CA SER A 28 4.73 -13.83 -49.03
C SER A 28 3.63 -14.75 -49.56
N LEU A 29 3.38 -14.74 -50.88
CA LEU A 29 2.42 -15.62 -51.54
C LEU A 29 2.84 -17.11 -51.59
N LEU A 30 4.15 -17.38 -51.58
CA LEU A 30 4.71 -18.74 -51.59
C LEU A 30 4.79 -19.38 -50.20
N LYS A 31 4.98 -18.58 -49.16
CA LYS A 31 5.10 -19.07 -47.78
C LYS A 31 3.83 -19.76 -47.29
N ASP A 32 2.68 -19.34 -47.82
CA ASP A 32 1.36 -19.92 -47.50
C ASP A 32 1.05 -21.22 -48.25
N SER A 33 1.84 -21.65 -49.25
CA SER A 33 1.42 -22.75 -50.15
C SER A 33 2.20 -24.06 -50.10
N ARG A 34 3.37 -24.19 -49.42
CA ARG A 34 4.14 -25.46 -49.43
C ARG A 34 4.94 -25.80 -48.15
N SER A 35 4.25 -26.00 -47.04
CA SER A 35 4.74 -26.91 -45.97
C SER A 35 3.75 -28.02 -45.61
N ARG A 36 2.82 -28.33 -46.53
CA ARG A 36 2.18 -29.64 -46.61
C ARG A 36 2.57 -30.31 -47.94
N ALA A 37 3.45 -31.31 -47.88
CA ALA A 37 3.42 -32.47 -48.78
C ALA A 37 4.39 -33.57 -48.30
N GLY A 38 3.79 -34.66 -47.81
CA GLY A 38 4.44 -35.91 -47.40
C GLY A 38 3.89 -36.34 -46.03
N GLY A 39 3.04 -37.34 -45.88
CA GLY A 39 2.37 -38.23 -46.81
C GLY A 39 1.74 -39.39 -46.01
N ARG A 40 0.41 -39.53 -46.12
CA ARG A 40 -0.46 -40.74 -46.04
C ARG A 40 -0.44 -41.61 -44.77
N ALA A 41 -1.56 -42.04 -44.19
CA ALA A 41 -2.99 -41.76 -44.37
C ALA A 41 -3.74 -42.33 -43.15
N ALA A 42 -4.61 -41.53 -42.50
CA ALA A 42 -5.83 -41.99 -41.83
C ALA A 42 -6.57 -40.79 -41.17
N HIS A 43 -7.76 -40.52 -41.70
CA HIS A 43 -8.94 -39.93 -41.07
C HIS A 43 -9.09 -38.40 -40.80
N ARG A 44 -10.15 -37.90 -41.46
CA ARG A 44 -11.11 -36.84 -41.10
C ARG A 44 -10.61 -35.41 -40.85
N ILE A 45 -11.04 -34.55 -41.77
CA ILE A 45 -11.47 -33.18 -41.45
C ILE A 45 -12.78 -33.30 -40.69
N ASP A 46 -12.78 -32.94 -39.42
CA ASP A 46 -13.96 -32.49 -38.65
C ASP A 46 -13.45 -31.39 -37.71
N GLU A 47 -13.57 -30.12 -38.12
CA GLU A 47 -13.16 -28.91 -37.39
C GLU A 47 -11.67 -28.87 -36.91
N PRO A 48 -11.08 -27.68 -36.64
CA PRO A 48 -9.90 -27.64 -35.79
C PRO A 48 -10.27 -28.31 -34.47
N SER A 49 -9.64 -29.43 -34.09
CA SER A 49 -9.86 -29.96 -32.74
C SER A 49 -9.53 -28.87 -31.73
N ALA A 50 -10.11 -28.92 -30.53
CA ALA A 50 -9.92 -27.91 -29.48
C ALA A 50 -8.43 -27.54 -29.25
N LEU A 51 -7.55 -28.48 -29.62
CA LEU A 51 -6.11 -28.44 -29.57
C LEU A 51 -5.39 -27.47 -30.53
N GLU A 52 -5.95 -27.16 -31.71
CA GLU A 52 -5.35 -26.14 -32.59
C GLU A 52 -5.46 -24.72 -32.02
N LYS A 53 -6.27 -24.53 -30.97
CA LYS A 53 -6.50 -23.26 -30.29
C LYS A 53 -5.69 -23.08 -29.00
N LEU A 54 -5.01 -24.12 -28.50
CA LEU A 54 -4.28 -24.04 -27.23
C LEU A 54 -2.93 -23.30 -27.39
N ALA A 55 -2.86 -22.10 -26.81
CA ALA A 55 -1.62 -21.36 -26.59
C ALA A 55 -0.74 -22.07 -25.53
N LEU A 56 0.56 -21.75 -25.48
CA LEU A 56 1.51 -22.32 -24.50
C LEU A 56 1.03 -22.17 -23.03
N GLY A 57 0.29 -21.10 -22.73
CA GLY A 57 -0.31 -20.86 -21.42
C GLY A 57 -1.52 -21.74 -21.09
N GLU A 58 -2.13 -22.37 -22.09
CA GLU A 58 -3.34 -23.19 -21.96
C GLU A 58 -3.01 -24.70 -21.90
N ILE A 59 -1.76 -25.08 -22.20
CA ILE A 59 -1.23 -26.44 -21.99
C ILE A 59 -1.01 -26.64 -20.48
N ARG A 60 -2.00 -27.23 -19.81
CA ARG A 60 -2.05 -27.43 -18.35
C ARG A 60 -2.59 -28.83 -18.02
N PRO A 61 -2.24 -29.43 -16.87
CA PRO A 61 -2.63 -30.81 -16.52
C PRO A 61 -4.13 -31.10 -16.62
N ARG A 62 -4.99 -30.15 -16.24
CA ARG A 62 -6.45 -30.31 -16.35
C ARG A 62 -6.92 -30.44 -17.80
N VAL A 63 -6.45 -29.55 -18.69
CA VAL A 63 -6.75 -29.60 -20.12
C VAL A 63 -6.15 -30.86 -20.75
N LEU A 64 -4.93 -31.24 -20.36
CA LEU A 64 -4.25 -32.45 -20.86
C LEU A 64 -4.90 -33.76 -20.41
N ARG A 65 -5.65 -33.77 -19.30
CA ARG A 65 -6.43 -34.93 -18.85
C ARG A 65 -7.75 -35.07 -19.61
N GLU A 66 -8.27 -33.98 -20.17
CA GLU A 66 -9.53 -33.93 -20.91
C GLU A 66 -9.35 -34.21 -22.42
N VAL A 67 -8.14 -34.07 -22.95
CA VAL A 67 -7.79 -34.42 -24.34
C VAL A 67 -7.46 -35.91 -24.50
N ASP A 68 -7.75 -36.48 -25.66
CA ASP A 68 -7.49 -37.89 -25.95
C ASP A 68 -6.00 -38.19 -26.22
N ASP A 69 -5.63 -39.46 -26.38
CA ASP A 69 -4.23 -39.86 -26.57
C ASP A 69 -3.62 -39.37 -27.89
N GLN A 70 -4.44 -39.27 -28.93
CA GLN A 70 -4.01 -38.78 -30.24
C GLN A 70 -3.73 -37.27 -30.18
N GLU A 71 -4.58 -36.57 -29.45
CA GLU A 71 -4.49 -35.16 -29.13
C GLU A 71 -3.28 -34.84 -28.23
N LEU A 72 -3.06 -35.63 -27.19
CA LEU A 72 -1.91 -35.52 -26.29
C LEU A 72 -0.58 -35.75 -27.04
N GLY A 73 -0.54 -36.71 -27.96
CA GLY A 73 0.60 -36.92 -28.86
C GLY A 73 0.86 -35.71 -29.77
N ALA A 74 -0.18 -35.04 -30.25
CA ALA A 74 -0.04 -33.83 -31.07
C ALA A 74 0.49 -32.63 -30.28
N VAL A 75 0.09 -32.47 -29.01
CA VAL A 75 0.66 -31.48 -28.08
C VAL A 75 2.16 -31.71 -27.92
N TRP A 76 2.56 -32.96 -27.67
CA TRP A 76 3.96 -33.35 -27.49
C TRP A 76 4.83 -33.01 -28.71
N LEU A 77 4.39 -33.38 -29.91
CA LEU A 77 5.11 -33.08 -31.16
C LEU A 77 5.29 -31.56 -31.37
N ARG A 78 4.27 -30.76 -31.05
CA ARG A 78 4.32 -29.30 -31.16
C ARG A 78 5.29 -28.68 -30.15
N LEU A 79 5.30 -29.14 -28.90
CA LEU A 79 6.23 -28.68 -27.88
C LEU A 79 7.68 -28.97 -28.26
N ASN A 80 7.95 -30.16 -28.79
CA ASN A 80 9.28 -30.49 -29.30
C ASN A 80 9.69 -29.56 -30.46
N GLN A 81 8.76 -29.25 -31.38
CA GLN A 81 9.01 -28.30 -32.47
C GLN A 81 9.27 -26.86 -31.98
N TRP A 82 8.52 -26.40 -30.98
CA TRP A 82 8.71 -25.07 -30.37
C TRP A 82 10.05 -24.98 -29.65
N TYR A 83 10.42 -26.01 -28.90
CA TYR A 83 11.69 -26.09 -28.18
C TYR A 83 12.89 -25.97 -29.14
N GLN A 84 12.88 -26.73 -30.24
CA GLN A 84 13.94 -26.65 -31.25
C GLN A 84 14.00 -25.27 -31.92
N ASN A 85 12.86 -24.64 -32.19
CA ASN A 85 12.80 -23.28 -32.74
C ASN A 85 13.30 -22.22 -31.75
N ALA A 86 13.01 -22.37 -30.46
CA ALA A 86 13.45 -21.47 -29.39
C ALA A 86 14.97 -21.58 -29.15
N LYS A 87 15.52 -22.80 -29.06
CA LYS A 87 16.98 -23.03 -29.01
C LYS A 87 17.68 -22.42 -30.24
N ARG A 88 17.16 -22.64 -31.45
CA ARG A 88 17.75 -22.07 -32.68
C ARG A 88 17.73 -20.53 -32.72
N ARG A 89 16.76 -19.90 -32.07
CA ARG A 89 16.62 -18.43 -32.01
C ARG A 89 17.19 -17.80 -30.73
N LYS A 90 17.87 -18.59 -29.88
CA LYS A 90 18.39 -18.18 -28.56
C LYS A 90 17.34 -17.47 -27.70
N ARG A 91 16.12 -18.00 -27.71
CA ARG A 91 15.01 -17.50 -26.88
C ARG A 91 14.87 -18.37 -25.62
N PRO A 92 14.30 -17.82 -24.53
CA PRO A 92 13.95 -18.58 -23.33
C PRO A 92 13.16 -19.85 -23.71
N ILE A 93 13.54 -20.98 -23.12
CA ILE A 93 13.02 -22.33 -23.40
C ILE A 93 12.20 -22.89 -22.23
N GLU A 94 12.26 -22.22 -21.08
CA GLU A 94 11.77 -22.66 -19.77
C GLU A 94 10.26 -22.95 -19.83
N ASP A 95 9.47 -22.06 -20.44
CA ASP A 95 8.02 -22.24 -20.59
C ASP A 95 7.66 -23.45 -21.46
N ILE A 96 8.52 -23.78 -22.43
CA ILE A 96 8.32 -24.93 -23.32
C ILE A 96 8.72 -26.23 -22.62
N VAL A 97 9.82 -26.23 -21.86
CA VAL A 97 10.28 -27.38 -21.06
C VAL A 97 9.29 -27.70 -19.93
N ASN A 98 8.71 -26.69 -19.29
CA ASN A 98 7.69 -26.86 -18.26
C ASN A 98 6.37 -27.40 -18.82
N ALA A 99 5.91 -26.87 -19.97
CA ALA A 99 4.74 -27.42 -20.66
C ALA A 99 4.97 -28.88 -21.13
N ALA A 100 6.19 -29.20 -21.54
CA ALA A 100 6.62 -30.52 -21.95
C ALA A 100 6.66 -31.52 -20.77
N ALA A 101 7.05 -31.09 -19.57
CA ALA A 101 7.02 -31.93 -18.39
C ALA A 101 5.60 -32.41 -18.04
N TRP A 102 4.57 -31.57 -18.21
CA TRP A 102 3.17 -31.98 -17.99
C TRP A 102 2.67 -32.93 -19.07
N ALA A 103 3.03 -32.70 -20.33
CA ALA A 103 2.69 -33.61 -21.42
C ALA A 103 3.38 -34.98 -21.23
N VAL A 104 4.66 -35.01 -20.85
CA VAL A 104 5.44 -36.23 -20.56
C VAL A 104 4.87 -36.98 -19.36
N ALA A 105 4.49 -36.27 -18.29
CA ALA A 105 3.88 -36.88 -17.10
C ALA A 105 2.51 -37.50 -17.42
N GLU A 106 1.68 -36.83 -18.21
CA GLU A 106 0.38 -37.36 -18.62
C GLU A 106 0.53 -38.54 -19.60
N LEU A 107 1.48 -38.48 -20.55
CA LEU A 107 1.80 -39.60 -21.43
C LEU A 107 2.29 -40.83 -20.64
N LYS A 108 3.20 -40.63 -19.67
CA LYS A 108 3.64 -41.70 -18.75
C LYS A 108 2.50 -42.24 -17.90
N ARG A 109 1.60 -41.38 -17.41
CA ARG A 109 0.41 -41.80 -16.64
C ARG A 109 -0.53 -42.67 -17.46
N ARG A 110 -0.64 -42.40 -18.77
CA ARG A 110 -1.41 -43.21 -19.71
C ARG A 110 -0.65 -44.42 -20.26
N GLY A 111 0.57 -44.67 -19.77
CA GLY A 111 1.40 -45.81 -20.17
C GLY A 111 1.98 -45.68 -21.59
N ILE A 112 2.07 -44.46 -22.12
CA ILE A 112 2.61 -44.19 -23.46
C ILE A 112 4.09 -43.81 -23.30
N ASP A 113 4.96 -44.70 -23.76
CA ASP A 113 6.41 -44.48 -23.76
C ASP A 113 6.85 -43.50 -24.86
N LEU A 114 7.78 -42.62 -24.50
CA LEU A 114 8.31 -41.58 -25.38
C LEU A 114 9.71 -41.94 -25.87
N GLU A 115 9.98 -41.74 -27.16
CA GLU A 115 11.34 -41.83 -27.69
C GLU A 115 12.23 -40.73 -27.12
N SER A 116 13.49 -41.07 -26.82
CA SER A 116 14.47 -40.13 -26.27
C SER A 116 14.68 -38.96 -27.23
N SER A 117 14.52 -37.74 -26.72
CA SER A 117 14.76 -36.49 -27.46
C SER A 117 15.46 -35.48 -26.58
N ALA A 118 16.06 -34.44 -27.17
CA ALA A 118 16.72 -33.37 -26.40
C ALA A 118 15.79 -32.71 -25.38
N LEU A 119 14.49 -32.60 -25.68
CA LEU A 119 13.50 -32.08 -24.74
C LEU A 119 13.19 -33.07 -23.61
N VAL A 120 13.17 -34.38 -23.89
CA VAL A 120 13.04 -35.42 -22.85
C VAL A 120 14.25 -35.40 -21.91
N GLY A 121 15.47 -35.23 -22.44
CA GLY A 121 16.68 -35.12 -21.61
C GLY A 121 16.69 -33.89 -20.68
N GLU A 122 16.18 -32.73 -21.13
CA GLU A 122 16.00 -31.59 -20.21
C GLU A 122 14.93 -31.86 -19.14
N VAL A 123 13.86 -32.57 -19.50
CA VAL A 123 12.80 -32.98 -18.55
C VAL A 123 13.32 -34.04 -17.56
N GLU A 124 14.25 -34.91 -17.97
CA GLU A 124 14.88 -35.91 -17.11
C GLU A 124 15.98 -35.33 -16.22
N ASN A 125 16.78 -34.38 -16.70
CA ASN A 125 17.71 -33.62 -15.86
C ASN A 125 16.98 -32.80 -14.79
N LEU A 126 15.80 -32.25 -15.15
CA LEU A 126 14.89 -31.63 -14.19
C LEU A 126 14.40 -32.64 -13.13
N ALA A 127 14.32 -33.92 -13.45
CA ALA A 127 13.95 -34.99 -12.52
C ALA A 127 15.13 -35.54 -11.70
N GLU A 128 16.34 -35.69 -12.25
CA GLU A 128 17.52 -36.21 -11.54
C GLU A 128 18.09 -35.24 -10.50
N ALA A 129 17.96 -33.94 -10.72
CA ALA A 129 18.35 -32.90 -9.76
C ALA A 129 17.53 -32.94 -8.44
N SER A 130 16.59 -33.87 -8.28
CA SER A 130 15.60 -33.92 -7.20
C SER A 130 15.69 -35.11 -6.21
N SER A 131 16.80 -35.89 -6.17
CA SER A 131 16.90 -37.13 -5.35
C SER A 131 17.62 -37.03 -3.97
N LEU A 132 17.00 -37.61 -2.94
CA LEU A 132 17.23 -37.51 -1.47
C LEU A 132 18.57 -38.03 -0.87
N LYS A 133 19.41 -38.75 -1.61
CA LYS A 133 20.49 -39.57 -1.01
C LYS A 133 21.68 -38.77 -0.45
N LYS A 134 21.86 -37.52 -0.84
CA LYS A 134 22.98 -36.67 -0.38
C LYS A 134 22.71 -35.96 0.95
N PHE A 135 21.46 -35.97 1.42
CA PHE A 135 21.04 -35.28 2.63
C PHE A 135 21.29 -36.07 3.92
N GLU A 136 21.01 -37.37 3.88
CA GLU A 136 21.16 -38.29 5.01
C GLU A 136 22.61 -38.35 5.53
N GLN A 137 23.60 -38.11 4.65
CA GLN A 137 25.02 -38.09 5.02
C GLN A 137 25.44 -36.84 5.81
N ARG A 138 24.71 -35.73 5.71
CA ARG A 138 25.05 -34.46 6.38
C ARG A 138 24.37 -34.31 7.74
N ALA A 139 23.22 -34.96 7.95
CA ALA A 139 22.44 -34.91 9.19
C ALA A 139 23.06 -35.65 10.39
N GLY A 140 23.99 -36.59 10.16
CA GLY A 140 24.60 -37.42 11.21
C GLY A 140 25.66 -36.74 12.10
N LYS A 141 25.98 -35.45 11.91
CA LYS A 141 27.16 -34.79 12.55
C LYS A 141 26.83 -33.70 13.61
N LEU A 142 25.61 -33.55 14.14
CA LEU A 142 25.26 -32.48 15.11
C LEU A 142 24.73 -32.98 16.47
N PRO A 143 24.98 -32.30 17.63
CA PRO A 143 24.58 -32.76 18.97
C PRO A 143 23.11 -32.42 19.34
N GLY A 144 22.44 -33.31 20.12
CA GLY A 144 20.96 -33.47 20.28
C GLY A 144 20.20 -32.41 21.12
N GLU A 145 18.89 -32.54 21.42
CA GLU A 145 17.80 -33.46 20.97
C GLU A 145 16.64 -32.66 20.34
N LEU A 146 16.00 -33.22 19.30
CA LEU A 146 14.96 -32.63 18.44
C LEU A 146 13.65 -33.45 18.47
N VAL A 147 12.48 -32.80 18.42
CA VAL A 147 11.16 -33.43 18.20
C VAL A 147 10.44 -32.70 17.04
N LEU A 148 9.83 -33.45 16.11
CA LEU A 148 9.27 -32.98 14.84
C LEU A 148 7.73 -33.00 14.85
N VAL A 149 7.07 -31.92 14.40
CA VAL A 149 5.60 -31.80 14.19
C VAL A 149 5.32 -31.28 12.77
N ARG A 150 4.26 -31.73 12.09
CA ARG A 150 3.96 -31.42 10.67
C ARG A 150 2.90 -30.31 10.50
N ASP A 151 3.10 -29.43 9.50
CA ASP A 151 2.26 -28.34 8.94
C ASP A 151 2.16 -26.94 9.64
N PHE A 152 3.29 -26.26 9.96
CA PHE A 152 3.40 -24.85 10.48
C PHE A 152 4.39 -23.97 9.69
N LEU A 153 4.26 -22.60 9.70
CA LEU A 153 5.41 -21.70 9.46
C LEU A 153 5.37 -20.16 9.82
N CYS A 154 6.48 -19.63 10.42
CA CYS A 154 6.79 -18.28 10.98
C CYS A 154 8.04 -17.59 10.32
N VAL A 155 8.26 -16.25 10.46
CA VAL A 155 9.60 -15.60 10.29
C VAL A 155 9.97 -14.76 11.52
N VAL A 156 10.17 -15.44 12.65
CA VAL A 156 11.16 -15.16 13.69
C VAL A 156 11.51 -16.53 14.26
N GLY A 157 12.79 -16.89 14.27
CA GLY A 157 13.24 -18.10 14.95
C GLY A 157 12.95 -17.99 16.44
N SER A 158 12.45 -19.07 17.05
CA SER A 158 12.51 -19.19 18.51
C SER A 158 13.05 -20.55 18.86
N ALA A 159 14.22 -20.57 19.51
CA ALA A 159 14.51 -21.63 20.46
C ALA A 159 13.96 -21.19 21.82
N ALA A 160 12.83 -21.76 22.25
CA ALA A 160 12.56 -21.94 23.68
C ALA A 160 13.05 -23.36 24.05
N LYS A 161 14.35 -23.43 24.35
CA LYS A 161 15.20 -24.55 24.81
C LYS A 161 15.80 -25.51 23.75
N GLY A 162 16.98 -25.11 23.24
CA GLY A 162 18.05 -25.88 22.56
C GLY A 162 17.91 -25.91 21.02
N LYS A 163 18.82 -25.44 20.14
CA LYS A 163 20.27 -25.10 20.15
C LYS A 163 20.56 -23.58 20.23
N GLU A 164 21.84 -23.21 20.40
CA GLU A 164 22.34 -21.82 20.45
C GLU A 164 22.22 -21.04 19.11
N GLU A 165 22.11 -21.71 17.96
CA GLU A 165 21.90 -21.09 16.64
C GLU A 165 20.94 -21.92 15.75
N PRO A 166 19.88 -21.34 15.15
CA PRO A 166 18.92 -22.04 14.28
C PRO A 166 19.28 -21.95 12.77
N ASP A 167 19.05 -23.04 12.01
CA ASP A 167 19.47 -23.20 10.60
C ASP A 167 18.31 -23.33 9.56
N ASP A 168 17.07 -23.06 9.93
CA ASP A 168 15.89 -23.10 9.05
C ASP A 168 15.49 -21.72 8.47
N ILE A 169 15.00 -21.73 7.22
CA ILE A 169 14.21 -20.63 6.65
C ILE A 169 12.91 -21.27 6.24
N ASP A 170 11.86 -20.58 6.62
CA ASP A 170 10.56 -21.12 6.68
C ASP A 170 9.71 -20.19 5.76
N LEU A 171 8.94 -20.70 4.77
CA LEU A 171 8.09 -19.89 3.85
C LEU A 171 6.60 -20.35 3.78
N LEU A 172 5.66 -19.43 4.04
CA LEU A 172 4.21 -19.67 4.03
C LEU A 172 3.54 -18.96 2.82
N VAL A 173 2.81 -19.67 1.95
CA VAL A 173 2.17 -19.06 0.76
C VAL A 173 0.76 -19.63 0.51
N ARG A 174 -0.19 -18.78 0.10
CA ARG A 174 -1.63 -19.10 -0.04
C ARG A 174 -1.93 -19.75 -1.40
N ALA A 175 -2.31 -21.03 -1.44
CA ALA A 175 -2.57 -21.79 -2.67
C ALA A 175 -3.85 -22.66 -2.58
N GLN A 176 -4.38 -23.13 -3.73
CA GLN A 176 -5.61 -23.93 -3.84
C GLN A 176 -5.32 -25.31 -4.47
N LEU A 177 -5.72 -26.46 -3.88
CA LEU A 177 -5.63 -27.77 -4.57
C LEU A 177 -6.62 -27.86 -5.72
N ASP A 178 -6.13 -28.44 -6.81
CA ASP A 178 -6.97 -28.97 -7.88
C ASP A 178 -6.34 -30.28 -8.39
N GLY A 179 -6.94 -31.42 -8.01
CA GLY A 179 -6.53 -32.74 -8.50
C GLY A 179 -5.11 -33.18 -8.11
N GLY A 180 -4.69 -32.88 -6.88
CA GLY A 180 -3.45 -33.37 -6.25
C GLY A 180 -2.24 -32.41 -6.27
N ALA A 181 -2.41 -31.15 -6.68
CA ALA A 181 -1.34 -30.14 -6.69
C ALA A 181 -1.87 -28.72 -6.34
N TYR A 182 -1.03 -27.89 -5.72
CA TYR A 182 -1.33 -26.54 -5.22
C TYR A 182 -1.16 -25.42 -6.29
N LYS A 183 -2.14 -24.51 -6.44
CA LYS A 183 -2.13 -23.36 -7.40
C LYS A 183 -2.15 -21.99 -6.69
N LEU A 184 -1.44 -20.99 -7.24
CA LEU A 184 -1.45 -19.57 -6.80
C LEU A 184 -2.02 -18.67 -7.91
N GLU A 185 -3.00 -17.80 -7.61
CA GLU A 185 -3.59 -16.87 -8.60
C GLU A 185 -3.13 -15.41 -8.41
N SER A 186 -2.36 -14.90 -9.38
CA SER A 186 -2.20 -13.47 -9.66
C SER A 186 -1.67 -13.28 -11.09
N GLN A 187 -2.42 -12.55 -11.92
CA GLN A 187 -2.04 -11.98 -13.24
C GLN A 187 -1.04 -12.78 -14.11
N ASN A 188 -1.47 -13.92 -14.64
CA ASN A 188 -0.89 -14.61 -15.81
C ASN A 188 0.56 -15.16 -15.69
N VAL A 189 1.07 -15.46 -14.50
CA VAL A 189 2.30 -16.24 -14.31
C VAL A 189 2.01 -17.51 -13.50
N VAL A 190 2.50 -18.66 -13.97
CA VAL A 190 2.45 -19.95 -13.24
C VAL A 190 3.88 -20.37 -12.92
N LEU A 191 4.27 -20.30 -11.65
CA LEU A 191 5.59 -20.76 -11.17
C LEU A 191 5.39 -21.93 -10.19
N PRO A 192 5.93 -23.12 -10.47
CA PRO A 192 6.06 -24.15 -9.46
C PRO A 192 7.15 -23.72 -8.46
N VAL A 193 6.74 -23.39 -7.25
CA VAL A 193 7.58 -22.77 -6.19
C VAL A 193 8.77 -23.64 -5.73
N ARG A 194 8.89 -24.88 -6.21
CA ARG A 194 10.06 -25.74 -5.94
C ARG A 194 11.34 -25.34 -6.69
N ASN A 195 11.25 -24.47 -7.71
CA ASN A 195 12.38 -24.15 -8.60
C ASN A 195 13.12 -22.83 -8.27
N VAL A 196 12.74 -22.12 -7.20
CA VAL A 196 13.35 -20.81 -6.83
C VAL A 196 14.22 -20.90 -5.56
N LEU A 197 14.23 -22.04 -4.88
CA LEU A 197 14.99 -22.25 -3.64
C LEU A 197 16.08 -23.32 -3.84
N ASP A 198 17.20 -23.15 -3.13
CA ASP A 198 18.43 -23.93 -3.24
C ASP A 198 18.15 -25.45 -3.19
N PRO A 199 18.56 -26.20 -4.23
CA PRO A 199 18.32 -27.65 -4.33
C PRO A 199 19.01 -28.49 -3.24
N ASN A 200 19.84 -27.90 -2.38
CA ASN A 200 20.61 -28.60 -1.34
C ASN A 200 20.03 -28.50 0.08
N LYS A 201 18.82 -27.96 0.23
CA LYS A 201 18.16 -27.78 1.52
C LYS A 201 17.05 -28.83 1.68
N ASP A 202 17.32 -30.00 2.25
CA ASP A 202 16.23 -30.90 2.61
C ASP A 202 15.63 -30.52 3.97
N GLY A 203 14.40 -30.04 3.89
CA GLY A 203 13.45 -29.92 4.98
C GLY A 203 12.08 -30.07 4.34
N ALA A 204 11.14 -30.73 5.01
CA ALA A 204 9.80 -30.89 4.44
C ALA A 204 9.10 -29.52 4.37
N LEU A 205 8.87 -29.00 3.16
CA LEU A 205 7.98 -27.87 2.91
C LEU A 205 6.54 -28.27 3.24
N HIS A 206 5.88 -27.53 4.11
CA HIS A 206 4.47 -27.72 4.46
C HIS A 206 3.55 -26.82 3.62
N TRP A 207 2.38 -27.34 3.23
CA TRP A 207 1.41 -26.67 2.34
C TRP A 207 -0.01 -26.74 2.92
N ILE A 208 -0.78 -25.63 2.89
CA ILE A 208 -2.17 -25.56 3.40
C ILE A 208 -3.15 -25.48 2.23
N ASP A 209 -4.23 -26.28 2.28
CA ASP A 209 -5.07 -26.58 1.12
C ASP A 209 -6.52 -26.03 1.12
N SER A 210 -6.93 -25.36 2.19
CA SER A 210 -8.26 -24.74 2.28
C SER A 210 -8.21 -23.45 3.07
N ALA A 211 -8.96 -22.44 2.62
CA ALA A 211 -9.02 -21.12 3.23
C ALA A 211 -9.92 -21.03 4.48
N GLN A 212 -10.58 -22.13 4.90
CA GLN A 212 -11.52 -22.13 6.04
C GLN A 212 -11.54 -23.50 6.80
N GLY A 213 -11.14 -23.49 8.10
CA GLY A 213 -11.28 -24.55 9.13
C GLY A 213 -10.32 -25.75 9.06
N VAL A 214 -9.87 -26.48 10.11
CA VAL A 214 -10.28 -26.66 11.53
C VAL A 214 -9.03 -27.14 12.36
N HIS A 215 -8.43 -26.25 13.19
CA HIS A 215 -7.84 -26.46 14.55
C HIS A 215 -6.75 -27.54 14.83
N GLY A 216 -5.50 -27.28 15.31
CA GLY A 216 -4.75 -26.18 15.97
C GLY A 216 -3.28 -26.62 16.25
N ASP A 217 -2.28 -25.75 16.50
CA ASP A 217 -1.81 -25.26 17.83
C ASP A 217 -1.43 -23.74 17.81
N HIS A 218 -2.28 -22.87 17.27
CA HIS A 218 -1.88 -21.49 16.94
C HIS A 218 -2.44 -20.42 17.89
N ILE A 219 -1.55 -19.55 18.37
CA ILE A 219 -1.81 -18.33 19.16
C ILE A 219 -1.94 -17.12 18.21
N PRO A 220 -2.90 -16.20 18.39
CA PRO A 220 -3.02 -14.97 17.58
C PRO A 220 -1.86 -13.98 17.80
N LEU A 221 -1.34 -13.43 16.69
CA LEU A 221 -0.14 -12.59 16.59
C LEU A 221 -0.18 -11.21 17.30
N TYR A 222 -1.28 -10.81 17.94
CA TYR A 222 -1.42 -9.49 18.58
C TYR A 222 -1.11 -9.47 20.09
N ASP A 223 -0.81 -10.60 20.74
CA ASP A 223 -0.59 -10.70 22.19
C ASP A 223 0.82 -11.12 22.65
N LEU A 224 1.83 -11.14 21.78
CA LEU A 224 3.21 -11.45 22.19
C LEU A 224 3.92 -10.25 22.88
N VAL A 225 3.57 -9.98 24.14
CA VAL A 225 4.41 -9.21 25.07
C VAL A 225 5.23 -10.18 25.92
N MET A 226 6.56 -10.23 25.73
CA MET A 226 7.45 -10.88 26.70
C MET A 226 7.50 -10.07 27.99
N ARG A 227 7.04 -10.63 29.11
CA ARG A 227 7.25 -10.06 30.46
C ARG A 227 8.12 -10.98 31.30
N ARG A 228 9.06 -10.36 32.03
CA ARG A 228 9.95 -11.03 32.97
C ARG A 228 9.16 -11.69 34.10
N ARG A 229 9.43 -12.98 34.34
CA ARG A 229 9.10 -13.67 35.60
C ARG A 229 10.29 -13.49 36.54
N ASP A 230 10.05 -13.27 37.84
CA ASP A 230 11.13 -13.06 38.81
C ASP A 230 12.17 -14.19 38.78
N ARG A 231 13.46 -13.81 38.84
CA ARG A 231 14.58 -14.74 38.80
C ARG A 231 14.66 -15.55 40.10
N LEU A 232 14.66 -16.88 39.99
CA LEU A 232 15.43 -17.72 40.91
C LEU A 232 16.90 -17.56 40.51
N GLY A 233 17.72 -17.04 41.41
CA GLY A 233 19.05 -16.51 41.09
C GLY A 233 20.15 -17.57 40.95
N VAL A 234 21.16 -17.28 40.12
CA VAL A 234 22.55 -17.80 40.19
C VAL A 234 23.51 -16.78 39.54
N GLU A 235 24.74 -16.72 40.05
CA GLU A 235 25.80 -15.69 39.93
C GLU A 235 26.50 -15.51 38.57
N VAL A 236 27.14 -14.34 38.42
CA VAL A 236 27.97 -13.93 37.26
C VAL A 236 29.41 -14.43 37.44
N VAL A 237 29.95 -15.13 36.43
CA VAL A 237 31.40 -15.39 36.27
C VAL A 237 31.92 -14.54 35.10
N LYS A 238 32.95 -13.71 35.32
CA LYS A 238 33.61 -12.90 34.29
C LYS A 238 34.23 -13.80 33.20
N SER A 239 34.01 -13.51 31.92
CA SER A 239 34.68 -14.21 30.80
C SER A 239 35.96 -13.50 30.33
N GLY A 240 36.96 -14.27 29.90
CA GLY A 240 38.27 -13.81 29.41
C GLY A 240 38.28 -13.31 27.94
N PRO A 241 39.46 -12.99 27.38
CA PRO A 241 39.61 -12.41 26.04
C PRO A 241 39.29 -13.40 24.90
N PHE A 242 38.65 -12.92 23.83
CA PHE A 242 38.26 -13.71 22.65
C PHE A 242 39.34 -13.64 21.55
N ARG A 243 39.89 -14.81 21.17
CA ARG A 243 41.05 -14.95 20.26
C ARG A 243 40.72 -15.83 19.07
N VAL A 244 41.21 -15.48 17.88
CA VAL A 244 40.87 -16.12 16.59
C VAL A 244 42.14 -16.56 15.87
N ASP A 245 42.13 -17.72 15.20
CA ASP A 245 43.23 -18.25 14.39
C ASP A 245 42.79 -18.50 12.93
N LEU A 246 43.45 -17.87 11.97
CA LEU A 246 43.15 -17.93 10.54
C LEU A 246 44.10 -18.90 9.85
N GLY A 247 43.56 -19.82 9.05
CA GLY A 247 44.30 -20.91 8.43
C GLY A 247 44.84 -21.89 9.47
N CYS A 248 44.02 -22.25 10.46
CA CYS A 248 44.46 -23.05 11.60
C CYS A 248 44.84 -24.50 11.25
N GLY A 249 44.42 -25.00 10.08
CA GLY A 249 44.59 -26.39 9.68
C GLY A 249 44.04 -27.38 10.72
N ASP A 250 44.64 -28.56 10.81
CA ASP A 250 44.23 -29.62 11.73
C ASP A 250 44.70 -29.42 13.18
N LYS A 251 45.41 -28.32 13.48
CA LYS A 251 46.05 -28.08 14.78
C LYS A 251 45.96 -26.62 15.20
N LYS A 252 44.85 -26.22 15.83
CA LYS A 252 44.70 -24.85 16.34
C LYS A 252 45.30 -24.72 17.75
N PRO A 253 45.90 -23.57 18.11
CA PRO A 253 46.37 -23.35 19.47
C PRO A 253 45.24 -23.33 20.51
N GLU A 254 45.51 -23.84 21.71
CA GLU A 254 44.55 -23.86 22.81
C GLU A 254 44.05 -22.44 23.16
N GLY A 255 42.73 -22.29 23.25
CA GLY A 255 42.08 -21.00 23.56
C GLY A 255 41.84 -20.07 22.36
N TYR A 256 42.07 -20.54 21.13
CA TYR A 256 41.72 -19.82 19.90
C TYR A 256 40.49 -20.42 19.23
N PHE A 257 39.75 -19.57 18.53
CA PHE A 257 38.69 -19.94 17.60
C PHE A 257 39.27 -20.05 16.18
N GLY A 258 39.33 -21.26 15.63
CA GLY A 258 40.02 -21.59 14.37
C GLY A 258 39.13 -21.51 13.13
N ILE A 259 39.61 -20.81 12.10
CA ILE A 259 38.95 -20.67 10.80
C ILE A 259 39.88 -21.22 9.70
N ASP A 260 39.39 -22.17 8.91
CA ASP A 260 40.14 -22.74 7.78
C ASP A 260 39.24 -22.98 6.56
N LYS A 261 39.81 -23.06 5.36
CA LYS A 261 39.06 -23.35 4.13
C LYS A 261 38.76 -24.85 3.99
N GLU A 262 39.57 -25.71 4.62
CA GLU A 262 39.42 -27.16 4.61
C GLU A 262 38.85 -27.67 5.95
N GLU A 263 38.06 -28.75 5.90
CA GLU A 263 37.48 -29.37 7.11
C GLU A 263 38.58 -30.17 7.84
N GLY A 264 38.92 -29.79 9.07
CA GLY A 264 39.90 -30.45 9.92
C GLY A 264 39.36 -30.72 11.34
N PRO A 265 39.98 -31.62 12.12
CA PRO A 265 39.49 -32.04 13.44
C PRO A 265 39.51 -30.93 14.50
N GLU A 266 40.31 -29.87 14.30
CA GLU A 266 40.42 -28.74 15.23
C GLU A 266 39.88 -27.41 14.65
N VAL A 267 39.28 -27.44 13.46
CA VAL A 267 38.70 -26.25 12.79
C VAL A 267 37.30 -25.97 13.36
N ASP A 268 37.07 -24.77 13.91
CA ASP A 268 35.73 -24.38 14.41
C ASP A 268 34.83 -23.86 13.29
N LYS A 269 35.41 -23.17 12.30
CA LYS A 269 34.67 -22.59 11.18
C LYS A 269 35.35 -22.89 9.84
N VAL A 270 34.67 -23.68 9.00
CA VAL A 270 35.09 -23.89 7.62
C VAL A 270 34.65 -22.68 6.77
N HIS A 271 35.60 -21.85 6.33
CA HIS A 271 35.34 -20.66 5.52
C HIS A 271 36.51 -20.27 4.61
N ASP A 272 36.20 -19.83 3.39
CA ASP A 272 37.18 -19.31 2.44
C ASP A 272 37.46 -17.83 2.71
N LEU A 273 38.64 -17.52 3.25
CA LEU A 273 39.03 -16.15 3.65
C LEU A 273 39.09 -15.16 2.49
N GLU A 274 39.11 -15.61 1.22
CA GLU A 274 38.96 -14.75 0.03
C GLU A 274 37.58 -14.08 -0.04
N LYS A 275 36.58 -14.61 0.69
CA LYS A 275 35.22 -14.04 0.79
C LYS A 275 35.04 -13.13 2.01
N GLY A 276 36.11 -12.91 2.78
CA GLY A 276 36.11 -12.12 4.01
C GLY A 276 36.25 -12.98 5.27
N ILE A 277 36.36 -12.33 6.42
CA ILE A 277 36.40 -13.01 7.72
C ILE A 277 34.97 -13.09 8.26
N PRO A 278 34.43 -14.28 8.57
CA PRO A 278 33.02 -14.47 8.95
C PRO A 278 32.76 -14.11 10.42
N LEU A 279 33.23 -12.93 10.85
CA LEU A 279 33.10 -12.39 12.20
C LEU A 279 32.66 -10.92 12.12
N ASP A 280 31.92 -10.46 13.13
CA ASP A 280 31.43 -9.09 13.22
C ASP A 280 32.56 -8.09 13.51
N ASP A 281 32.30 -6.81 13.23
CA ASP A 281 33.21 -5.71 13.51
C ASP A 281 33.58 -5.68 15.00
N GLU A 282 34.86 -5.43 15.30
CA GLU A 282 35.33 -5.22 16.68
C GLU A 282 35.02 -6.37 17.66
N THR A 283 35.08 -7.61 17.16
CA THR A 283 34.77 -8.81 17.94
C THR A 283 36.01 -9.42 18.59
N ALA A 284 37.16 -9.43 17.89
CA ALA A 284 38.36 -10.13 18.35
C ALA A 284 39.27 -9.23 19.19
N ASP A 285 39.72 -9.76 20.34
CA ASP A 285 40.80 -9.16 21.13
C ASP A 285 42.17 -9.50 20.53
N GLU A 286 42.28 -10.67 19.88
CA GLU A 286 43.47 -11.10 19.14
C GLU A 286 43.11 -11.96 17.91
N ILE A 287 43.81 -11.74 16.79
CA ILE A 287 43.76 -12.57 15.58
C ILE A 287 45.16 -13.12 15.30
N ARG A 288 45.27 -14.42 15.00
CA ARG A 288 46.48 -15.11 14.56
C ARG A 288 46.35 -15.54 13.09
N ALA A 289 47.42 -15.44 12.30
CA ALA A 289 47.47 -15.93 10.92
C ALA A 289 48.87 -16.44 10.55
N PHE A 290 49.11 -17.76 10.65
CA PHE A 290 50.43 -18.35 10.41
C PHE A 290 50.37 -19.23 9.16
N HIS A 291 51.22 -18.92 8.18
CA HIS A 291 51.32 -19.62 6.90
C HIS A 291 49.99 -19.69 6.10
N VAL A 292 49.18 -18.64 6.18
CA VAL A 292 47.90 -18.53 5.45
C VAL A 292 47.82 -17.34 4.51
N LEU A 293 48.49 -16.22 4.82
CA LEU A 293 48.36 -14.97 4.06
C LEU A 293 48.90 -15.09 2.62
N GLU A 294 49.92 -15.92 2.43
CA GLU A 294 50.54 -16.23 1.13
C GLU A 294 49.62 -17.02 0.21
N HIS A 295 48.61 -17.71 0.75
CA HIS A 295 47.64 -18.47 -0.02
C HIS A 295 46.44 -17.61 -0.48
N LEU A 296 46.37 -16.35 -0.05
CA LEU A 296 45.30 -15.41 -0.41
C LEU A 296 45.75 -14.44 -1.51
N GLU A 297 44.92 -14.17 -2.50
CA GLU A 297 45.20 -13.35 -3.68
C GLU A 297 45.21 -11.85 -3.32
N ASN A 298 44.20 -11.38 -2.59
CA ASN A 298 43.98 -9.96 -2.35
C ASN A 298 44.48 -9.49 -0.97
N LYS A 299 45.73 -9.02 -0.93
CA LYS A 299 46.38 -8.48 0.28
C LYS A 299 45.60 -7.33 0.94
N GLN A 300 44.95 -6.47 0.16
CA GLN A 300 44.23 -5.32 0.70
C GLN A 300 42.91 -5.73 1.36
N ALA A 301 42.19 -6.67 0.74
CA ALA A 301 40.93 -7.17 1.27
C ALA A 301 41.14 -7.86 2.62
N ILE A 302 42.12 -8.78 2.72
CA ILE A 302 42.35 -9.51 3.98
C ILE A 302 42.81 -8.58 5.11
N MET A 303 43.70 -7.62 4.83
CA MET A 303 44.14 -6.64 5.85
C MET A 303 43.02 -5.71 6.30
N ALA A 304 42.07 -5.37 5.42
CA ALA A 304 40.87 -4.61 5.78
C ALA A 304 39.92 -5.42 6.67
N GLU A 305 39.73 -6.69 6.37
CA GLU A 305 38.91 -7.59 7.18
C GLU A 305 39.52 -7.82 8.57
N ILE A 306 40.84 -8.03 8.66
CA ILE A 306 41.55 -8.14 9.94
C ILE A 306 41.35 -6.87 10.77
N HIS A 307 41.46 -5.69 10.15
CA HIS A 307 41.24 -4.41 10.84
C HIS A 307 39.79 -4.20 11.27
N ARG A 308 38.83 -4.66 10.47
CA ARG A 308 37.39 -4.59 10.75
C ARG A 308 37.05 -5.43 11.99
N VAL A 309 37.52 -6.67 12.02
CA VAL A 309 37.19 -7.65 13.07
C VAL A 309 37.89 -7.36 14.40
N LEU A 310 39.08 -6.74 14.39
CA LEU A 310 39.77 -6.38 15.63
C LEU A 310 39.06 -5.25 16.39
N LYS A 311 38.98 -5.38 17.72
CA LYS A 311 38.63 -4.28 18.62
C LYS A 311 39.68 -3.16 18.55
N PRO A 312 39.33 -1.89 18.83
CA PRO A 312 40.34 -0.87 19.14
C PRO A 312 41.28 -1.39 20.23
N GLY A 313 42.60 -1.33 20.02
CA GLY A 313 43.62 -1.93 20.88
C GLY A 313 43.85 -3.44 20.69
N GLY A 314 43.06 -4.11 19.85
CA GLY A 314 43.20 -5.54 19.52
C GLY A 314 44.45 -5.86 18.71
N ARG A 315 44.96 -7.08 18.85
CA ARG A 315 46.25 -7.55 18.30
C ARG A 315 46.09 -8.47 17.09
N PHE A 316 46.88 -8.27 16.05
CA PHE A 316 47.05 -9.19 14.91
C PHE A 316 48.46 -9.78 14.93
N VAL A 317 48.58 -11.10 15.10
CA VAL A 317 49.83 -11.85 15.20
C VAL A 317 49.97 -12.74 13.98
N PHE A 318 51.06 -12.60 13.21
CA PHE A 318 51.18 -13.34 11.95
C PHE A 318 52.60 -13.82 11.65
N GLU A 319 52.69 -14.85 10.82
CA GLU A 319 53.93 -15.39 10.26
C GLU A 319 53.69 -15.78 8.79
N VAL A 320 54.52 -15.29 7.87
CA VAL A 320 54.35 -15.49 6.41
C VAL A 320 55.71 -15.63 5.72
N PRO A 321 55.89 -16.54 4.73
CA PRO A 321 57.13 -16.64 3.95
C PRO A 321 57.51 -15.31 3.29
N SER A 322 58.77 -14.90 3.46
CA SER A 322 59.32 -13.68 2.87
C SER A 322 59.86 -13.94 1.47
N THR A 323 59.66 -13.00 0.54
CA THR A 323 60.27 -13.03 -0.81
C THR A 323 61.80 -12.98 -0.81
N LYS A 324 62.45 -12.89 0.35
CA LYS A 324 63.90 -12.96 0.50
C LYS A 324 64.46 -14.37 0.70
N GLY A 325 63.60 -15.39 0.80
CA GLY A 325 63.98 -16.80 0.85
C GLY A 325 63.19 -17.63 -0.16
N ASP A 326 63.73 -18.79 -0.53
CA ASP A 326 63.13 -19.66 -1.57
C ASP A 326 61.73 -20.17 -1.19
N GLY A 327 61.41 -20.22 0.11
CA GLY A 327 60.11 -20.65 0.62
C GLY A 327 58.92 -19.89 0.07
N ALA A 328 59.05 -18.59 -0.22
CA ALA A 328 57.96 -17.81 -0.79
C ALA A 328 57.57 -18.27 -2.21
N PHE A 329 58.49 -18.92 -2.94
CA PHE A 329 58.31 -19.31 -4.34
C PHE A 329 58.28 -20.84 -4.54
N ALA A 330 58.71 -21.62 -3.55
CA ALA A 330 58.84 -23.06 -3.66
C ALA A 330 57.49 -23.80 -3.62
N HIS A 331 56.49 -23.24 -2.92
CA HIS A 331 55.18 -23.88 -2.79
C HIS A 331 54.26 -23.47 -3.96
N PRO A 332 53.67 -24.43 -4.70
CA PRO A 332 52.87 -24.15 -5.89
C PRO A 332 51.57 -23.38 -5.59
N ASP A 333 51.04 -23.50 -4.37
CA ASP A 333 49.77 -22.88 -3.97
C ASP A 333 49.91 -21.48 -3.36
N HIS A 334 51.12 -20.90 -3.35
CA HIS A 334 51.29 -19.50 -2.95
C HIS A 334 50.74 -18.58 -4.04
N LYS A 335 49.75 -17.77 -3.68
CA LYS A 335 49.06 -16.84 -4.58
C LYS A 335 49.50 -15.40 -4.39
N SER A 336 50.04 -15.06 -3.22
CA SER A 336 50.57 -13.74 -2.94
C SER A 336 51.89 -13.78 -2.18
N PHE A 337 52.73 -12.80 -2.47
CA PHE A 337 54.10 -12.74 -1.98
C PHE A 337 54.28 -11.58 -1.00
N TRP A 338 54.90 -11.84 0.15
CA TRP A 338 55.02 -10.92 1.27
C TRP A 338 56.49 -10.65 1.63
N ASN A 339 56.80 -9.45 2.13
CA ASN A 339 58.09 -9.09 2.70
C ASN A 339 57.91 -7.93 3.69
N LEU A 340 58.96 -7.55 4.41
CA LEU A 340 58.89 -6.48 5.39
C LEU A 340 58.35 -5.16 4.82
N SER A 341 58.68 -4.84 3.57
CA SER A 341 58.23 -3.61 2.91
C SER A 341 56.73 -3.64 2.57
N ALA A 342 56.16 -4.81 2.28
CA ALA A 342 54.73 -4.94 2.03
C ALA A 342 53.90 -4.46 3.23
N PHE A 343 54.30 -4.83 4.46
CA PHE A 343 53.58 -4.42 5.68
C PHE A 343 53.69 -2.93 6.02
N LYS A 344 54.65 -2.19 5.44
CA LYS A 344 54.77 -0.73 5.63
C LYS A 344 53.55 0.04 5.11
N PHE A 345 52.86 -0.46 4.09
CA PHE A 345 51.63 0.14 3.56
C PHE A 345 50.47 0.16 4.56
N TRP A 346 50.57 -0.58 5.67
CA TRP A 346 49.56 -0.60 6.73
C TRP A 346 50.11 -0.10 8.10
N THR A 347 51.41 0.15 8.21
CA THR A 347 52.07 0.46 9.49
C THR A 347 52.87 1.77 9.49
N ASP A 348 53.32 2.27 8.34
CA ASP A 348 54.02 3.54 8.22
C ASP A 348 53.05 4.66 7.76
N PRO A 349 52.72 5.63 8.63
CA PRO A 349 51.75 6.69 8.33
C PRO A 349 52.07 7.51 7.08
N LYS A 350 53.32 7.53 6.61
CA LYS A 350 53.72 8.26 5.40
C LYS A 350 53.22 7.63 4.11
N VAL A 351 52.86 6.34 4.14
CA VAL A 351 52.47 5.55 2.96
C VAL A 351 51.16 4.78 3.16
N THR A 352 50.48 4.95 4.31
CA THR A 352 49.23 4.24 4.62
C THR A 352 48.02 4.70 3.79
N GLU A 353 48.01 5.90 3.20
CA GLU A 353 46.91 6.42 2.34
C GLU A 353 45.49 6.01 2.82
N ASP A 354 44.62 5.53 1.92
CA ASP A 354 43.23 5.09 2.21
C ASP A 354 43.16 3.66 2.81
N ARG A 355 44.28 3.08 3.27
CA ARG A 355 44.35 1.71 3.80
C ARG A 355 44.12 1.70 5.32
N PRO A 356 43.61 0.59 5.89
CA PRO A 356 43.48 0.45 7.34
C PRO A 356 44.83 0.59 8.03
N ARG A 357 44.88 1.38 9.12
CA ARG A 357 46.13 1.68 9.82
C ARG A 357 46.30 0.76 11.01
N PHE A 358 47.51 0.22 11.16
CA PHE A 358 47.95 -0.52 12.32
C PHE A 358 49.20 0.11 12.95
N GLU A 359 49.40 -0.15 14.22
CA GLU A 359 50.65 0.12 14.94
C GLU A 359 51.46 -1.19 15.02
N ALA A 360 52.67 -1.21 14.48
CA ALA A 360 53.54 -2.37 14.57
C ALA A 360 54.24 -2.38 15.94
N THR A 361 53.88 -3.34 16.79
CA THR A 361 54.57 -3.57 18.08
C THR A 361 55.80 -4.45 17.86
N GLU A 362 55.70 -5.45 16.99
CA GLU A 362 56.80 -6.29 16.52
C GLU A 362 56.65 -6.50 15.01
N LEU A 363 57.72 -6.37 14.23
CA LEU A 363 57.70 -6.66 12.79
C LEU A 363 59.13 -6.89 12.29
N GLU A 364 59.50 -8.14 12.09
CA GLU A 364 60.87 -8.55 11.72
C GLU A 364 60.90 -9.65 10.66
N GLU A 365 62.06 -9.81 10.02
CA GLU A 365 62.35 -10.95 9.16
C GLU A 365 63.28 -11.92 9.89
N LYS A 366 62.87 -13.19 9.98
CA LYS A 366 63.61 -14.22 10.68
C LYS A 366 63.98 -15.35 9.73
N LYS A 367 65.25 -15.74 9.77
CA LYS A 367 65.77 -16.90 9.01
C LYS A 367 65.69 -18.16 9.86
N THR A 368 65.06 -19.19 9.34
CA THR A 368 64.93 -20.51 9.98
C THR A 368 65.36 -21.57 8.97
N GLY A 369 66.57 -22.12 9.13
CA GLY A 369 67.20 -22.96 8.10
C GLY A 369 67.47 -22.17 6.82
N ASP A 370 67.06 -22.70 5.67
CA ASP A 370 67.18 -22.03 4.36
C ASP A 370 65.98 -21.12 4.02
N LEU A 371 64.97 -21.08 4.90
CA LEU A 371 63.74 -20.30 4.70
C LEU A 371 63.80 -18.97 5.45
N VAL A 372 63.15 -17.94 4.90
CA VAL A 372 63.03 -16.60 5.50
C VAL A 372 61.56 -16.28 5.67
N TYR A 373 61.15 -15.86 6.86
CA TYR A 373 59.76 -15.51 7.19
C TYR A 373 59.68 -14.06 7.68
N VAL A 374 58.56 -13.39 7.41
CA VAL A 374 58.16 -12.16 8.10
C VAL A 374 57.27 -12.56 9.27
N LYS A 375 57.60 -12.08 10.46
CA LYS A 375 56.78 -12.27 11.66
C LYS A 375 56.43 -10.91 12.25
N GLY A 376 55.20 -10.72 12.72
CA GLY A 376 54.81 -9.47 13.34
C GLY A 376 53.60 -9.54 14.25
N ILE A 377 53.53 -8.54 15.12
CA ILE A 377 52.39 -8.19 15.97
C ILE A 377 51.98 -6.76 15.62
N LEU A 378 50.81 -6.62 15.00
CA LEU A 378 50.19 -5.34 14.68
C LEU A 378 49.04 -5.07 15.64
N THR A 379 48.77 -3.81 15.93
CA THR A 379 47.69 -3.40 16.84
C THR A 379 46.79 -2.39 16.15
N LYS A 380 45.47 -2.53 16.31
CA LYS A 380 44.52 -1.51 15.84
C LYS A 380 44.60 -0.29 16.77
N PRO A 381 44.89 0.93 16.27
CA PRO A 381 45.03 2.12 17.11
C PRO A 381 43.76 2.38 17.94
N GLU A 382 43.92 2.82 19.19
CA GLU A 382 42.80 3.37 19.95
C GLU A 382 42.44 4.77 19.40
N GLU A 383 41.21 4.94 18.89
CA GLU A 383 40.75 6.26 18.42
C GLU A 383 40.51 7.22 19.61
N VAL A 384 41.45 8.12 19.89
CA VAL A 384 41.20 9.27 20.78
C VAL A 384 40.52 10.39 19.99
N LYS A 385 39.19 10.50 20.08
CA LYS A 385 38.41 11.57 19.44
C LYS A 385 38.59 12.91 20.17
N LYS A 386 38.95 13.97 19.44
CA LYS A 386 38.88 15.35 19.96
C LYS A 386 37.43 15.71 20.28
N ALA A 387 37.18 16.28 21.45
CA ALA A 387 35.85 16.71 21.85
C ALA A 387 35.40 17.93 21.01
N ILE A 388 34.15 17.92 20.54
CA ILE A 388 33.51 19.10 19.94
C ILE A 388 33.35 20.16 21.04
N GLU A 389 33.75 21.40 20.74
CA GLU A 389 33.66 22.54 21.66
C GLU A 389 33.08 23.79 20.96
N PRO A 390 32.57 24.78 21.71
CA PRO A 390 32.08 26.03 21.13
C PRO A 390 33.13 26.75 20.27
N PHE A 391 32.72 27.24 19.10
CA PHE A 391 33.60 27.83 18.06
C PHE A 391 34.69 26.89 17.49
N GLY A 392 34.67 25.60 17.83
CA GLY A 392 35.53 24.59 17.22
C GLY A 392 35.15 24.36 15.75
N LYS A 393 36.15 24.06 14.91
CA LYS A 393 35.92 23.70 13.51
C LYS A 393 35.70 22.19 13.41
N PHE A 394 34.53 21.79 12.91
CA PHE A 394 34.20 20.40 12.64
C PHE A 394 33.22 20.30 11.46
N THR A 395 33.08 19.10 10.91
CA THR A 395 32.08 18.81 9.88
C THR A 395 30.85 18.15 10.52
N PRO A 396 29.66 18.75 10.44
CA PRO A 396 28.44 18.15 11.02
C PRO A 396 28.14 16.76 10.45
N PRO A 397 27.42 15.89 11.19
CA PRO A 397 27.05 14.55 10.75
C PRO A 397 26.23 14.58 9.46
N LYS A 398 26.63 13.80 8.46
CA LYS A 398 26.00 13.67 7.14
C LYS A 398 25.44 12.26 6.98
N PRO A 399 24.11 12.09 6.89
CA PRO A 399 23.49 10.81 6.58
C PRO A 399 24.04 10.24 5.28
N GLN A 400 24.63 9.04 5.32
CA GLN A 400 25.07 8.30 4.14
C GLN A 400 24.64 6.84 4.29
N LEU A 401 23.97 6.33 3.28
CA LEU A 401 23.57 4.93 3.19
C LEU A 401 24.41 4.27 2.10
N ALA A 402 24.91 3.07 2.35
CA ALA A 402 25.64 2.32 1.33
C ALA A 402 24.72 2.09 0.11
N GLY A 403 25.17 2.49 -1.08
CA GLY A 403 24.39 2.38 -2.32
C GLY A 403 23.28 3.42 -2.52
N PHE A 404 22.89 4.19 -1.49
CA PHE A 404 21.78 5.14 -1.56
C PHE A 404 22.17 6.53 -1.04
N THR A 405 21.93 7.57 -1.83
CA THR A 405 22.12 8.95 -1.38
C THR A 405 20.94 9.45 -0.55
N GLU A 406 19.71 9.07 -0.93
CA GLU A 406 18.44 9.40 -0.29
C GLU A 406 17.42 8.27 -0.53
N LEU A 407 16.43 8.15 0.35
CA LEU A 407 15.32 7.20 0.24
C LEU A 407 14.07 7.91 -0.28
N PHE A 408 13.22 7.20 -1.01
CA PHE A 408 11.98 7.75 -1.60
C PHE A 408 10.71 7.02 -1.16
N GLU A 409 10.84 5.78 -0.67
CA GLU A 409 9.71 4.97 -0.20
C GLU A 409 9.87 4.54 1.26
N VAL A 410 8.75 4.32 1.96
CA VAL A 410 8.76 3.91 3.37
C VAL A 410 9.39 2.53 3.56
N ASP A 411 9.20 1.62 2.60
CA ASP A 411 9.75 0.27 2.68
C ASP A 411 11.30 0.29 2.52
N GLU A 412 11.85 1.26 1.78
CA GLU A 412 13.31 1.49 1.74
C GLU A 412 13.82 1.98 3.11
N LEU A 413 13.06 2.89 3.75
CA LEU A 413 13.38 3.35 5.10
C LEU A 413 13.29 2.24 6.13
N TRP A 414 12.36 1.29 5.97
CA TRP A 414 12.23 0.14 6.86
C TRP A 414 13.44 -0.79 6.82
N ARG A 415 13.96 -1.13 5.63
CA ARG A 415 15.19 -1.96 5.50
C ARG A 415 16.39 -1.37 6.25
N TRP A 416 16.43 -0.04 6.35
CA TRP A 416 17.42 0.65 7.14
C TRP A 416 17.06 0.68 8.65
N ALA A 417 15.79 0.92 8.97
CA ALA A 417 15.30 1.12 10.34
C ALA A 417 15.18 -0.17 11.16
N GLU A 418 14.87 -1.32 10.55
CA GLU A 418 14.59 -2.59 11.25
C GLU A 418 15.75 -3.06 12.13
N LYS A 419 16.99 -2.68 11.78
CA LYS A 419 18.22 -2.98 12.54
C LYS A 419 18.59 -1.90 13.56
N ARG A 420 17.78 -0.84 13.66
CA ARG A 420 18.09 0.42 14.36
C ARG A 420 16.93 0.91 15.23
N ILE A 421 15.87 0.11 15.36
CA ILE A 421 14.73 0.44 16.20
C ILE A 421 15.15 0.51 17.68
N PRO A 422 14.54 1.42 18.45
CA PRO A 422 13.56 2.42 18.00
C PRO A 422 14.24 3.59 17.24
N VAL A 423 13.54 4.10 16.22
CA VAL A 423 13.99 5.25 15.42
C VAL A 423 13.10 6.45 15.68
N ALA A 424 13.70 7.63 15.82
CA ALA A 424 12.99 8.90 15.87
C ALA A 424 12.74 9.41 14.46
N ILE A 425 11.49 9.71 14.13
CA ILE A 425 11.07 10.34 12.87
C ILE A 425 10.75 11.82 13.13
N GLU A 426 11.53 12.70 12.53
CA GLU A 426 11.36 14.16 12.55
C GLU A 426 10.92 14.67 11.16
N PRO A 427 10.09 15.73 11.06
CA PRO A 427 9.83 16.39 9.78
C PRO A 427 11.13 17.00 9.24
N LYS A 428 11.43 16.75 7.98
CA LYS A 428 12.57 17.38 7.31
C LYS A 428 12.20 18.83 6.98
N LEU A 429 12.76 19.77 7.74
CA LEU A 429 12.48 21.20 7.61
C LEU A 429 13.04 21.79 6.31
N ASN A 430 12.33 22.79 5.79
CA ASN A 430 12.76 23.59 4.64
C ASN A 430 13.58 24.79 5.13
N GLY A 431 14.90 24.61 5.24
CA GLY A 431 15.85 25.63 5.67
C GLY A 431 17.29 25.23 5.40
N PHE A 432 18.22 26.18 5.58
CA PHE A 432 19.66 25.94 5.47
C PHE A 432 20.17 25.39 6.80
N ARG A 433 20.77 24.21 6.78
CA ARG A 433 21.46 23.65 7.95
C ARG A 433 22.63 24.55 8.32
N ALA A 434 22.77 24.82 9.61
CA ALA A 434 23.85 25.58 10.19
C ALA A 434 24.28 24.98 11.53
N ILE A 435 25.49 25.32 11.96
CA ILE A 435 25.93 25.15 13.34
C ILE A 435 25.81 26.51 14.03
N ALA A 436 25.09 26.54 15.14
CA ALA A 436 25.05 27.68 16.04
C ALA A 436 25.92 27.38 17.27
N SER A 437 26.68 28.35 17.75
CA SER A 437 27.52 28.17 18.94
C SER A 437 27.53 29.42 19.81
N ARG A 438 27.63 29.21 21.13
CA ARG A 438 27.80 30.27 22.13
C ARG A 438 28.94 29.95 23.09
N ARG A 439 29.77 30.95 23.38
CA ARG A 439 30.83 30.93 24.40
C ARG A 439 30.84 32.28 25.11
N GLY A 440 30.41 32.33 26.36
CA GLY A 440 30.12 33.59 27.04
C GLY A 440 29.11 34.42 26.22
N ASP A 441 29.39 35.70 25.98
CA ASP A 441 28.47 36.57 25.22
C ASP A 441 28.62 36.47 23.68
N ARG A 442 29.59 35.67 23.22
CA ARG A 442 29.83 35.49 21.79
C ARG A 442 28.89 34.43 21.23
N VAL A 443 28.22 34.77 20.13
CA VAL A 443 27.38 33.85 19.35
C VAL A 443 27.91 33.79 17.92
N GLY A 444 27.94 32.60 17.34
CA GLY A 444 28.26 32.39 15.93
C GLY A 444 27.27 31.45 15.27
N ILE A 445 27.08 31.64 13.96
CA ILE A 445 26.24 30.80 13.10
C ILE A 445 27.02 30.54 11.81
N TRP A 446 27.16 29.29 11.40
CA TRP A 446 27.86 28.90 10.16
C TRP A 446 26.99 27.95 9.35
N PHE A 447 26.67 28.32 8.11
CA PHE A 447 26.01 27.40 7.18
C PHE A 447 26.92 26.23 6.84
N GLU A 448 26.29 25.07 6.64
CA GLU A 448 26.98 23.89 6.13
C GLU A 448 27.71 24.21 4.80
N GLY A 449 28.98 23.81 4.69
CA GLY A 449 29.82 24.12 3.53
C GLY A 449 30.46 25.51 3.53
N GLN A 450 30.14 26.39 4.49
CA GLN A 450 30.75 27.72 4.64
C GLN A 450 31.38 27.95 6.04
N PRO A 451 32.24 27.03 6.55
CA PRO A 451 32.72 27.07 7.94
C PRO A 451 33.59 28.29 8.28
N GLY A 452 34.08 29.03 7.28
CA GLY A 452 34.85 30.26 7.49
C GLY A 452 33.99 31.53 7.65
N LYS A 453 32.69 31.47 7.38
CA LYS A 453 31.81 32.64 7.29
C LYS A 453 30.79 32.64 8.41
N ASN A 454 31.12 33.29 9.53
CA ASN A 454 30.16 33.54 10.59
C ASN A 454 29.11 34.55 10.11
N ILE A 455 27.84 34.18 10.13
CA ILE A 455 26.73 35.02 9.66
C ILE A 455 25.91 35.64 10.81
N ALA A 456 26.27 35.40 12.07
CA ALA A 456 25.51 35.90 13.22
C ALA A 456 25.28 37.43 13.16
N ASP A 457 26.28 38.20 12.74
CA ASP A 457 26.20 39.65 12.63
C ASP A 457 25.23 40.13 11.53
N ARG A 458 24.97 39.28 10.53
CA ARG A 458 24.00 39.54 9.45
C ARG A 458 22.56 39.28 9.88
N LEU A 459 22.38 38.56 10.99
CA LEU A 459 21.08 38.14 11.53
C LEU A 459 20.90 38.66 12.97
N PRO A 460 20.90 39.99 13.20
CA PRO A 460 21.01 40.57 14.54
C PRO A 460 19.89 40.13 15.49
N GLY A 461 18.65 40.03 15.00
CA GLY A 461 17.51 39.55 15.81
C GLY A 461 17.65 38.08 16.22
N VAL A 462 18.18 37.23 15.35
CA VAL A 462 18.45 35.81 15.66
C VAL A 462 19.62 35.70 16.62
N ALA A 463 20.70 36.44 16.39
CA ALA A 463 21.87 36.46 17.28
C ALA A 463 21.50 36.93 18.69
N GLU A 464 20.62 37.92 18.83
CA GLU A 464 20.11 38.36 20.13
C GLU A 464 19.27 37.28 20.82
N GLN A 465 18.39 36.60 20.07
CA GLN A 465 17.61 35.48 20.60
C GLN A 465 18.53 34.36 21.11
N LEU A 466 19.57 34.01 20.36
CA LEU A 466 20.55 32.99 20.76
C LEU A 466 21.35 33.41 22.00
N ARG A 467 21.75 34.69 22.12
CA ARG A 467 22.48 35.19 23.31
C ARG A 467 21.72 34.97 24.62
N LYS A 468 20.38 35.02 24.58
CA LYS A 468 19.50 34.80 25.74
C LYS A 468 19.48 33.36 26.24
N ILE A 469 20.03 32.40 25.49
CA ILE A 469 20.13 31.01 25.92
C ILE A 469 21.34 30.86 26.87
N PRO A 470 21.14 30.53 28.15
CA PRO A 470 22.21 30.47 29.15
C PRO A 470 23.17 29.30 28.90
N GLY A 471 24.43 29.47 29.33
CA GLY A 471 25.48 28.46 29.26
C GLY A 471 26.20 28.41 27.90
N ASP A 472 27.33 27.72 27.87
CA ASP A 472 28.11 27.51 26.65
C ASP A 472 27.59 26.28 25.91
N TRP A 473 27.33 26.42 24.61
CA TRP A 473 26.65 25.39 23.83
C TRP A 473 27.08 25.36 22.36
N VAL A 474 26.86 24.21 21.73
CA VAL A 474 26.87 24.01 20.28
C VAL A 474 25.54 23.34 19.91
N LEU A 475 24.83 23.91 18.94
CA LEU A 475 23.55 23.42 18.44
C LEU A 475 23.64 23.13 16.94
N ASP A 476 23.07 22.00 16.54
CA ASP A 476 22.80 21.69 15.13
C ASP A 476 21.40 22.22 14.79
N VAL A 477 21.35 23.15 13.84
CA VAL A 477 20.16 23.98 13.61
C VAL A 477 19.80 24.08 12.13
N ASP A 478 18.54 24.40 11.87
CA ASP A 478 18.01 24.74 10.56
C ASP A 478 17.53 26.19 10.54
N VAL A 479 17.95 26.98 9.55
CA VAL A 479 17.59 28.40 9.40
C VAL A 479 16.67 28.59 8.19
N GLY A 480 15.48 29.12 8.41
CA GLY A 480 14.49 29.41 7.37
C GLY A 480 13.81 30.77 7.55
N ILE A 481 12.81 31.04 6.69
CA ILE A 481 11.96 32.23 6.76
C ILE A 481 10.51 31.76 6.90
N GLU A 482 9.73 32.39 7.77
CA GLU A 482 8.29 32.20 7.91
C GLU A 482 7.54 33.45 7.47
N ARG A 483 6.43 33.26 6.74
CA ARG A 483 5.48 34.31 6.36
C ARG A 483 4.08 33.90 6.78
N LYS A 484 3.40 34.75 7.55
CA LYS A 484 2.05 34.45 8.10
C LYS A 484 2.00 33.08 8.82
N GLY A 485 3.05 32.77 9.58
CA GLY A 485 3.17 31.53 10.35
C GLY A 485 3.43 30.26 9.52
N LYS A 486 3.85 30.37 8.26
CA LYS A 486 4.23 29.23 7.42
C LYS A 486 5.64 29.37 6.88
N ARG A 487 6.44 28.31 6.93
CA ARG A 487 7.82 28.30 6.41
C ARG A 487 7.83 28.48 4.90
N LEU A 488 8.67 29.36 4.37
CA LEU A 488 8.85 29.58 2.93
C LEU A 488 9.52 28.39 2.24
N PRO A 489 9.18 28.09 0.97
CA PRO A 489 9.89 27.07 0.21
C PRO A 489 11.35 27.49 -0.01
N ARG A 490 12.24 26.51 -0.18
CA ARG A 490 13.69 26.71 -0.29
C ARG A 490 14.11 27.79 -1.30
N ILE A 491 13.40 27.90 -2.42
CA ILE A 491 13.68 28.90 -3.47
C ILE A 491 13.52 30.35 -2.98
N ASP A 492 12.57 30.59 -2.08
CA ASP A 492 12.32 31.91 -1.50
C ASP A 492 13.30 32.22 -0.36
N LEU A 493 14.11 31.24 0.07
CA LEU A 493 15.15 31.40 1.09
C LEU A 493 16.48 31.92 0.50
N ALA A 494 16.60 32.06 -0.82
CA ALA A 494 17.83 32.49 -1.47
C ALA A 494 18.38 33.83 -0.92
N THR A 495 17.48 34.71 -0.43
CA THR A 495 17.83 35.97 0.25
C THR A 495 18.75 35.77 1.47
N LEU A 496 18.67 34.62 2.17
CA LEU A 496 19.51 34.31 3.34
C LEU A 496 21.01 34.17 3.00
N ASN A 497 21.35 33.95 1.73
CA ASN A 497 22.75 33.88 1.28
C ASN A 497 23.34 35.27 0.97
N SER A 498 22.52 36.31 0.91
CA SER A 498 22.97 37.69 0.68
C SER A 498 23.65 38.29 1.92
N GLU A 499 24.33 39.42 1.76
CA GLU A 499 24.96 40.11 2.89
C GLU A 499 23.95 40.78 3.83
N ARG A 500 22.81 41.20 3.27
CA ARG A 500 21.67 41.75 3.99
C ARG A 500 20.40 41.12 3.40
N PRO A 501 19.84 40.10 4.06
CA PRO A 501 18.61 39.46 3.60
C PRO A 501 17.49 40.50 3.51
N GLU A 502 17.01 40.76 2.30
CA GLU A 502 15.80 41.54 2.08
C GLU A 502 14.60 40.65 2.38
N LEU A 503 13.78 41.10 3.33
CA LEU A 503 12.59 40.41 3.82
C LEU A 503 11.36 41.21 3.39
N GLN A 504 10.26 40.53 3.04
CA GLN A 504 8.99 41.19 2.73
C GLN A 504 8.20 41.47 4.02
N ASP A 505 7.20 42.35 3.94
CA ASP A 505 6.35 42.68 5.08
C ASP A 505 5.70 41.41 5.69
N GLY A 506 5.98 41.18 6.98
CA GLY A 506 5.50 40.02 7.72
C GLY A 506 6.37 38.76 7.63
N ASP A 507 7.54 38.84 6.98
CA ASP A 507 8.56 37.78 7.03
C ASP A 507 9.31 37.78 8.37
N ARG A 508 9.64 36.58 8.86
CA ARG A 508 10.48 36.38 10.04
C ARG A 508 11.50 35.29 9.78
N ILE A 509 12.77 35.55 10.07
CA ILE A 509 13.81 34.51 10.07
C ILE A 509 13.62 33.63 11.31
N VAL A 510 13.59 32.32 11.11
CA VAL A 510 13.39 31.32 12.16
C VAL A 510 14.57 30.36 12.18
N ILE A 511 15.11 30.14 13.37
CA ILE A 511 16.16 29.16 13.65
C ILE A 511 15.55 28.03 14.48
N THR A 512 15.74 26.78 14.06
CA THR A 512 15.12 25.60 14.67
C THR A 512 16.21 24.62 15.05
N ALA A 513 16.32 24.26 16.34
CA ALA A 513 17.36 23.34 16.82
C ALA A 513 16.87 21.89 16.80
N PHE A 514 17.71 20.97 16.32
CA PHE A 514 17.35 19.54 16.21
C PHE A 514 18.38 18.58 16.82
N ASP A 515 19.55 19.05 17.27
CA ASP A 515 20.51 18.28 18.07
C ASP A 515 21.40 19.23 18.91
N ILE A 516 22.06 18.70 19.95
CA ILE A 516 22.91 19.44 20.89
C ILE A 516 24.22 18.67 21.19
N PRO A 517 25.26 18.81 20.36
CA PRO A 517 26.53 18.11 20.59
C PRO A 517 27.35 18.62 21.79
N TYR A 518 27.05 19.81 22.32
CA TYR A 518 27.75 20.38 23.48
C TYR A 518 26.84 21.24 24.35
N LEU A 519 26.92 21.07 25.66
CA LEU A 519 26.31 21.96 26.66
C LEU A 519 27.11 21.93 27.96
N GLY A 520 27.97 22.92 28.18
CA GLY A 520 28.91 22.96 29.31
C GLY A 520 30.05 21.93 29.19
N GLU A 521 29.73 20.74 28.71
CA GLU A 521 30.61 19.62 28.38
C GLU A 521 30.22 18.98 27.03
N SER A 522 31.07 18.10 26.52
CA SER A 522 30.81 17.40 25.26
C SER A 522 29.75 16.32 25.44
N LEU A 523 28.71 16.36 24.62
CA LEU A 523 27.61 15.38 24.64
C LEU A 523 27.70 14.38 23.48
N THR A 524 28.77 14.43 22.67
CA THR A 524 28.91 13.62 21.45
C THR A 524 28.93 12.11 21.72
N GLY A 525 29.38 11.69 22.90
CA GLY A 525 29.40 10.31 23.35
C GLY A 525 28.03 9.77 23.79
N LEU A 526 27.05 10.64 24.06
CA LEU A 526 25.69 10.25 24.42
C LEU A 526 24.89 9.81 23.19
N GLU A 527 23.88 8.98 23.41
CA GLU A 527 22.94 8.54 22.39
C GLU A 527 22.00 9.68 21.98
N PHE A 528 21.40 9.57 20.78
CA PHE A 528 20.51 10.61 20.26
C PHE A 528 19.29 10.82 21.17
N GLY A 529 18.75 9.76 21.76
CA GLY A 529 17.65 9.85 22.72
C GLY A 529 17.96 10.79 23.89
N ASP A 530 19.13 10.61 24.53
CA ASP A 530 19.55 11.42 25.67
C ASP A 530 19.84 12.87 25.26
N ARG A 531 20.59 13.06 24.15
CA ARG A 531 20.85 14.40 23.62
C ARG A 531 19.55 15.12 23.29
N ARG A 532 18.57 14.40 22.75
CA ARG A 532 17.26 14.94 22.42
C ARG A 532 16.49 15.35 23.66
N GLU A 533 16.49 14.55 24.72
CA GLU A 533 15.85 14.92 25.99
C GLU A 533 16.50 16.19 26.59
N ILE A 534 17.84 16.26 26.56
CA ILE A 534 18.59 17.44 27.02
C ILE A 534 18.21 18.67 26.19
N LEU A 535 18.17 18.55 24.86
CA LEU A 535 17.74 19.61 23.95
C LEU A 535 16.34 20.10 24.33
N GLU A 536 15.38 19.20 24.49
CA GLU A 536 14.01 19.52 24.86
C GLU A 536 13.94 20.24 26.21
N LYS A 537 14.61 19.73 27.23
CA LYS A 537 14.59 20.31 28.58
C LYS A 537 15.24 21.69 28.65
N LYS A 538 16.31 21.91 27.87
CA LYS A 538 17.15 23.12 28.01
C LYS A 538 16.83 24.20 26.98
N ILE A 539 16.35 23.83 25.80
CA ILE A 539 16.13 24.72 24.65
C ILE A 539 14.65 24.98 24.35
N ARG A 540 13.73 24.06 24.68
CA ARG A 540 12.29 24.25 24.41
C ARG A 540 11.78 25.54 25.05
N GLY A 541 10.98 26.29 24.29
CA GLY A 541 10.48 27.61 24.67
C GLY A 541 11.45 28.77 24.39
N LYS A 542 12.74 28.51 24.15
CA LYS A 542 13.72 29.52 23.72
C LYS A 542 13.91 29.51 22.20
N LEU A 543 14.02 28.31 21.62
CA LEU A 543 13.99 28.07 20.18
C LEU A 543 12.92 27.03 19.83
N PRO A 544 12.35 27.08 18.62
CA PRO A 544 11.62 25.96 18.05
C PRO A 544 12.49 24.70 18.00
N ILE A 545 11.87 23.57 18.29
CA ILE A 545 12.44 22.23 18.15
C ILE A 545 11.44 21.43 17.30
N PRO A 546 11.88 20.71 16.24
CA PRO A 546 10.95 19.97 15.40
C PRO A 546 10.32 18.85 16.23
N PRO A 547 8.99 18.63 16.15
CA PRO A 547 8.39 17.51 16.84
C PRO A 547 8.96 16.20 16.30
N LEU A 548 8.90 15.12 17.08
CA LEU A 548 9.29 13.79 16.62
C LEU A 548 8.24 12.75 17.01
N ARG A 549 8.26 11.62 16.32
CA ARG A 549 7.57 10.39 16.73
C ARG A 549 8.57 9.25 16.76
N TRP A 550 8.62 8.55 17.89
CA TRP A 550 9.33 7.28 17.97
C TRP A 550 8.57 6.21 17.20
N ALA A 551 9.31 5.32 16.56
CA ALA A 551 8.76 4.18 15.85
C ALA A 551 9.64 2.95 16.04
N ASP A 552 9.02 1.82 16.38
CA ASP A 552 9.66 0.51 16.57
C ASP A 552 9.15 -0.57 15.60
N SER A 553 8.16 -0.24 14.76
CA SER A 553 7.60 -1.14 13.75
C SER A 553 7.41 -0.45 12.39
N LEU A 554 7.22 -1.25 11.34
CA LEU A 554 6.91 -0.76 9.99
C LEU A 554 5.62 0.08 9.97
N GLU A 555 4.56 -0.32 10.68
CA GLU A 555 3.29 0.42 10.78
C GLU A 555 3.50 1.77 11.45
N GLN A 556 4.28 1.80 12.53
CA GLN A 556 4.61 3.04 13.24
C GLN A 556 5.47 3.96 12.38
N ILE A 557 6.46 3.44 11.66
CA ILE A 557 7.25 4.22 10.70
C ILE A 557 6.35 4.77 9.60
N ARG A 558 5.45 3.96 9.03
CA ARG A 558 4.45 4.41 8.05
C ARG A 558 3.58 5.52 8.61
N ALA A 559 3.09 5.40 9.84
CA ALA A 559 2.27 6.43 10.49
C ALA A 559 3.07 7.71 10.81
N ALA A 560 4.30 7.56 11.30
CA ALA A 560 5.19 8.66 11.66
C ALA A 560 5.67 9.42 10.42
N VAL A 561 6.05 8.72 9.35
CA VAL A 561 6.39 9.33 8.07
C VAL A 561 5.20 10.07 7.45
N ARG A 562 4.00 9.47 7.43
CA ARG A 562 2.78 10.17 6.96
C ARG A 562 2.50 11.43 7.79
N TRP A 563 2.74 11.38 9.09
CA TRP A 563 2.60 12.53 9.97
C TRP A 563 3.67 13.60 9.69
N ALA A 564 4.93 13.21 9.49
CA ALA A 564 6.04 14.10 9.16
C ALA A 564 5.79 14.84 7.84
N PHE A 565 5.20 14.16 6.85
CA PHE A 565 4.80 14.77 5.57
C PHE A 565 3.64 15.77 5.67
N LYS A 566 2.81 15.68 6.72
CA LYS A 566 1.71 16.63 6.96
C LYS A 566 2.16 17.89 7.70
N GLN A 567 3.38 17.92 8.24
CA GLN A 567 3.91 19.11 8.91
C GLN A 567 4.12 20.25 7.90
N ASP A 568 3.96 21.49 8.36
CA ASP A 568 4.00 22.67 7.49
C ASP A 568 5.28 22.70 6.65
N ARG A 569 5.07 22.65 5.32
CA ARG A 569 6.12 22.65 4.29
C ARG A 569 7.28 21.68 4.60
N SER A 570 6.99 20.49 5.10
CA SER A 570 8.00 19.43 5.26
C SER A 570 8.47 18.89 3.90
N GLU A 571 9.78 18.88 3.65
CA GLU A 571 10.41 18.26 2.46
C GLU A 571 10.43 16.73 2.55
N GLY A 572 10.20 16.19 3.75
CA GLY A 572 10.08 14.76 4.00
C GLY A 572 10.30 14.34 5.44
N ALA A 573 11.05 13.27 5.66
CA ALA A 573 11.31 12.77 7.01
C ALA A 573 12.80 12.56 7.24
N MET A 574 13.26 12.94 8.43
CA MET A 574 14.57 12.57 8.96
C MET A 574 14.36 11.44 9.97
N ALA A 575 15.02 10.32 9.76
CA ALA A 575 15.02 9.19 10.69
C ALA A 575 16.37 9.09 11.39
N LYS A 576 16.37 8.92 12.71
CA LYS A 576 17.59 8.83 13.54
C LYS A 576 17.44 7.65 14.50
N ALA A 577 18.41 6.73 14.53
CA ALA A 577 18.41 5.66 15.52
C ALA A 577 18.53 6.24 16.94
N GLN A 578 17.79 5.69 17.92
CA GLN A 578 17.89 6.16 19.31
C GLN A 578 19.34 6.11 19.80
N ALA A 579 20.04 5.00 19.55
CA ALA A 579 21.41 4.74 19.97
C ALA A 579 22.48 5.54 19.20
N SER A 580 22.08 6.41 18.26
CA SER A 580 23.00 7.14 17.40
C SER A 580 23.84 8.15 18.19
N LYS A 581 25.16 7.95 18.21
CA LYS A 581 26.13 8.92 18.76
C LYS A 581 26.44 10.03 17.75
N TYR A 582 26.77 11.22 18.23
CA TYR A 582 27.06 12.35 17.35
C TYR A 582 28.51 12.25 16.84
N LYS A 583 28.69 11.99 15.54
CA LYS A 583 30.01 11.82 14.90
C LYS A 583 30.22 12.84 13.78
N GLU A 584 31.43 13.39 13.69
CA GLU A 584 31.82 14.26 12.59
C GLU A 584 31.84 13.53 11.24
N GLY A 585 31.42 14.20 10.16
CA GLY A 585 31.43 13.64 8.82
C GLY A 585 30.30 12.65 8.57
N THR A 586 30.58 11.51 7.94
CA THR A 586 29.54 10.56 7.54
C THR A 586 28.96 9.76 8.72
N ILE A 587 27.63 9.60 8.74
CA ILE A 587 26.91 8.74 9.69
C ILE A 587 25.90 7.84 8.97
N THR A 588 25.83 6.57 9.39
CA THR A 588 24.92 5.55 8.86
C THR A 588 23.68 5.35 9.72
N ASP A 589 23.69 5.87 10.95
CA ASP A 589 22.57 5.78 11.90
C ASP A 589 21.52 6.87 11.72
N TRP A 590 21.68 7.71 10.69
CA TRP A 590 20.66 8.67 10.26
C TRP A 590 20.27 8.35 8.81
N ALA A 591 18.99 8.49 8.49
CA ALA A 591 18.45 8.37 7.16
C ALA A 591 17.53 9.55 6.82
N LYS A 592 17.39 9.82 5.53
CA LYS A 592 16.49 10.86 5.01
C LYS A 592 15.58 10.27 3.95
N LEU A 593 14.30 10.55 4.08
CA LEU A 593 13.26 10.22 3.14
C LEU A 593 12.77 11.52 2.48
N LYS A 594 12.88 11.62 1.15
CA LYS A 594 12.45 12.80 0.38
C LYS A 594 11.32 12.47 -0.60
N ARG A 595 10.58 13.49 -1.03
CA ARG A 595 9.55 13.40 -2.10
C ARG A 595 9.97 14.00 -3.44
N ILE A 596 11.16 14.57 -3.50
CA ILE A 596 11.63 15.38 -4.62
C ILE A 596 12.93 14.78 -5.12
N ALA A 597 12.98 14.49 -6.43
CA ALA A 597 14.19 14.01 -7.08
C ALA A 597 15.13 15.18 -7.38
N GLU A 598 16.31 15.15 -6.74
CA GLU A 598 17.39 16.10 -6.99
C GLU A 598 18.55 15.40 -7.70
N LEU A 599 19.01 15.97 -8.81
CA LEU A 599 20.21 15.56 -9.51
C LEU A 599 21.34 16.55 -9.27
N LYS A 600 22.57 16.03 -9.17
CA LYS A 600 23.80 16.83 -9.22
C LYS A 600 24.32 16.80 -10.65
N VAL A 601 24.28 17.94 -11.33
CA VAL A 601 24.63 18.05 -12.75
C VAL A 601 25.70 19.09 -12.96
N ILE A 602 26.55 18.91 -13.97
CA ILE A 602 27.53 19.93 -14.34
C ILE A 602 26.88 20.93 -15.29
N VAL A 603 27.24 22.21 -15.19
CA VAL A 603 26.84 23.21 -16.18
C VAL A 603 27.65 22.99 -17.45
N LEU A 604 27.00 22.60 -18.54
CA LEU A 604 27.61 22.47 -19.86
C LEU A 604 27.64 23.81 -20.60
N ASP A 605 26.54 24.54 -20.54
CA ASP A 605 26.36 25.84 -21.19
C ASP A 605 25.24 26.64 -20.50
N SER A 606 25.09 27.92 -20.82
CA SER A 606 24.03 28.79 -20.29
C SER A 606 23.48 29.76 -21.33
N LYS A 607 22.18 30.05 -21.28
CA LYS A 607 21.56 31.12 -22.10
C LYS A 607 20.88 32.15 -21.21
N GLU A 608 21.05 33.41 -21.57
CA GLU A 608 20.48 34.55 -20.85
C GLU A 608 19.30 35.15 -21.62
N ALA A 609 18.19 35.40 -20.92
CA ALA A 609 17.01 36.06 -21.48
C ALA A 609 16.31 36.90 -20.40
N ASN A 610 16.12 38.20 -20.65
CA ASN A 610 15.43 39.14 -19.75
C ASN A 610 15.96 39.15 -18.31
N GLY A 611 17.28 39.05 -18.11
CA GLY A 611 17.92 39.09 -16.78
C GLY A 611 17.83 37.78 -15.98
N ALA A 612 17.26 36.72 -16.56
CA ALA A 612 17.28 35.36 -16.01
C ALA A 612 18.09 34.43 -16.91
N ARG A 613 18.68 33.38 -16.32
CA ARG A 613 19.52 32.39 -17.02
C ARG A 613 18.88 31.02 -17.01
N ASN A 614 19.07 30.25 -18.06
CA ASN A 614 18.88 28.80 -18.01
C ASN A 614 20.21 28.09 -18.28
N TYR A 615 20.36 26.90 -17.73
CA TYR A 615 21.59 26.12 -17.76
C TYR A 615 21.36 24.77 -18.43
N PHE A 616 22.29 24.37 -19.30
CA PHE A 616 22.31 23.03 -19.86
C PHE A 616 23.03 22.10 -18.88
N GLY A 617 22.31 21.10 -18.35
CA GLY A 617 22.85 20.16 -17.36
C GLY A 617 23.50 18.95 -17.99
N GLY A 618 24.65 18.54 -17.45
CA GLY A 618 25.40 17.36 -17.85
C GLY A 618 25.50 16.29 -16.76
N LEU A 619 25.45 15.02 -17.16
CA LEU A 619 25.77 13.86 -16.33
C LEU A 619 26.98 13.12 -16.89
N LEU A 620 27.72 12.40 -16.04
CA LEU A 620 28.78 11.50 -16.51
C LEU A 620 28.16 10.28 -17.20
N PRO A 621 28.72 9.84 -18.35
CA PRO A 621 28.16 8.71 -19.10
C PRO A 621 28.34 7.38 -18.39
N GLY A 622 29.46 7.14 -17.71
CA GLY A 622 29.79 5.81 -17.18
C GLY A 622 29.74 4.75 -18.30
N ASP A 623 29.15 3.59 -18.02
CA ASP A 623 28.99 2.49 -18.99
C ASP A 623 27.76 2.64 -19.92
N SER A 624 27.07 3.79 -19.92
CA SER A 624 25.84 3.97 -20.69
C SER A 624 26.09 4.28 -22.18
N ASP A 625 25.17 3.84 -23.04
CA ASP A 625 25.26 4.00 -24.50
C ASP A 625 24.43 5.19 -25.06
N TRP A 626 24.07 6.14 -24.20
CA TRP A 626 23.35 7.36 -24.60
C TRP A 626 24.19 8.22 -25.57
N GLU A 627 23.57 8.66 -26.67
CA GLU A 627 24.23 9.36 -27.78
C GLU A 627 24.18 10.89 -27.68
N ASN A 628 23.33 11.46 -26.82
CA ASN A 628 23.25 12.92 -26.64
C ASN A 628 24.40 13.47 -25.78
N ARG A 629 25.62 13.44 -26.31
CA ARG A 629 26.84 13.84 -25.61
C ARG A 629 27.27 15.28 -25.92
N THR A 630 27.99 15.88 -25.00
CA THR A 630 28.61 17.21 -25.13
C THR A 630 29.94 17.19 -24.36
N GLU A 631 31.01 17.62 -25.00
CA GLU A 631 32.34 17.68 -24.41
C GLU A 631 32.51 18.98 -23.61
N LEU A 632 33.09 18.89 -22.40
CA LEU A 632 33.50 20.03 -21.61
C LEU A 632 34.80 19.71 -20.87
N GLY A 633 35.87 20.44 -21.18
CA GLY A 633 37.15 20.29 -20.48
C GLY A 633 37.85 18.95 -20.72
N GLY A 634 37.67 18.32 -21.89
CA GLY A 634 38.28 17.05 -22.27
C GLY A 634 37.51 15.80 -21.79
N GLU A 635 36.40 15.98 -21.09
CA GLU A 635 35.51 14.90 -20.63
C GLU A 635 34.16 14.99 -21.34
N GLU A 636 33.54 13.85 -21.64
CA GLU A 636 32.21 13.78 -22.25
C GLU A 636 31.10 13.72 -21.20
N TYR A 637 30.01 14.44 -21.45
CA TYR A 637 28.82 14.43 -20.60
C TYR A 637 27.55 14.19 -21.41
N ILE A 638 26.58 13.50 -20.82
CA ILE A 638 25.23 13.38 -21.38
C ILE A 638 24.47 14.68 -21.13
N ASN A 639 24.04 15.32 -22.21
CA ASN A 639 23.38 16.61 -22.19
C ASN A 639 21.87 16.47 -22.00
N LEU A 640 21.38 16.76 -20.80
CA LEU A 640 19.97 16.61 -20.44
C LEU A 640 19.06 17.69 -21.03
N GLY A 641 19.64 18.76 -21.58
CA GLY A 641 18.93 19.95 -22.08
C GLY A 641 18.88 21.10 -21.06
N ALA A 642 18.12 22.14 -21.38
CA ALA A 642 18.07 23.37 -20.59
C ALA A 642 17.18 23.27 -19.35
N SER A 643 17.60 23.90 -18.26
CA SER A 643 16.81 24.15 -17.06
C SER A 643 15.72 25.21 -17.29
N PHE A 644 14.85 25.42 -16.31
CA PHE A 644 14.05 26.64 -16.23
C PHE A 644 14.93 27.86 -15.95
N ASN A 645 14.35 29.03 -16.23
CA ASN A 645 14.98 30.31 -15.94
C ASN A 645 15.18 30.48 -14.43
N THR A 646 16.37 30.91 -14.04
CA THR A 646 16.79 31.14 -12.65
C THR A 646 17.58 32.44 -12.53
N SER A 647 17.57 33.02 -11.33
CA SER A 647 18.43 34.14 -10.93
C SER A 647 19.78 33.67 -10.35
N ILE A 648 19.93 32.37 -10.09
CA ILE A 648 21.16 31.76 -9.57
C ILE A 648 22.25 31.87 -10.64
N LYS A 649 23.44 32.34 -10.23
CA LYS A 649 24.59 32.54 -11.12
C LYS A 649 25.59 31.40 -10.95
N ALA A 650 25.71 30.59 -11.98
CA ALA A 650 26.75 29.58 -12.19
C ALA A 650 27.45 29.80 -13.54
N LYS A 651 28.64 29.21 -13.70
CA LYS A 651 29.44 29.17 -14.93
C LYS A 651 29.62 27.72 -15.41
N PRO A 652 29.93 27.49 -16.70
CA PRO A 652 30.27 26.16 -17.18
C PRO A 652 31.34 25.48 -16.31
N GLY A 653 31.12 24.22 -15.95
CA GLY A 653 31.95 23.44 -15.04
C GLY A 653 31.49 23.43 -13.57
N ASP A 654 30.65 24.38 -13.15
CA ASP A 654 30.07 24.35 -11.80
C ASP A 654 29.08 23.18 -11.66
N ILE A 655 28.95 22.61 -10.46
CA ILE A 655 27.93 21.61 -10.14
C ILE A 655 26.67 22.30 -9.62
N LEU A 656 25.54 22.00 -10.23
CA LEU A 656 24.23 22.47 -9.78
C LEU A 656 23.48 21.37 -9.06
N THR A 657 22.78 21.76 -7.99
CA THR A 657 21.65 20.98 -7.47
C THR A 657 20.42 21.33 -8.29
N VAL A 658 19.87 20.35 -8.99
CA VAL A 658 18.69 20.55 -9.84
C VAL A 658 17.58 19.61 -9.42
N GLU A 659 16.44 20.18 -9.03
CA GLU A 659 15.21 19.44 -8.87
C GLU A 659 14.63 19.13 -10.24
N ILE A 660 14.23 17.89 -10.46
CA ILE A 660 13.60 17.47 -11.71
C ILE A 660 12.18 16.99 -11.43
N LEU A 661 11.26 17.32 -12.34
CA LEU A 661 9.93 16.74 -12.33
C LEU A 661 9.94 15.37 -13.00
N GLU A 662 10.71 15.23 -14.09
CA GLU A 662 10.86 13.97 -14.81
C GLU A 662 12.28 13.79 -15.36
N LEU A 663 12.72 12.53 -15.42
CA LEU A 663 13.84 12.07 -16.24
C LEU A 663 13.29 11.13 -17.30
N ILE A 664 13.65 11.35 -18.56
CA ILE A 664 13.03 10.74 -19.74
C ILE A 664 14.12 10.01 -20.55
N PRO A 665 14.23 8.68 -20.41
CA PRO A 665 14.97 7.83 -21.34
C PRO A 665 14.19 7.58 -22.63
N ASP A 666 14.78 7.92 -23.79
CA ASP A 666 14.32 7.57 -25.14
C ASP A 666 15.28 6.51 -25.70
N GLU A 667 14.98 5.24 -25.42
CA GLU A 667 15.82 4.09 -25.81
C GLU A 667 15.95 3.94 -27.33
N GLU A 668 14.91 4.27 -28.10
CA GLU A 668 14.96 4.16 -29.57
C GLU A 668 15.91 5.17 -30.19
N LYS A 669 15.94 6.40 -29.66
CA LYS A 669 16.86 7.45 -30.14
C LYS A 669 18.17 7.48 -29.38
N LYS A 670 18.35 6.60 -28.39
CA LYS A 670 19.46 6.61 -27.43
C LYS A 670 19.68 8.00 -26.84
N ARG A 671 18.63 8.63 -26.32
CA ARG A 671 18.73 9.95 -25.66
C ARG A 671 18.21 9.94 -24.24
N LEU A 672 18.92 10.61 -23.34
CA LEU A 672 18.47 10.89 -21.98
C LEU A 672 18.21 12.39 -21.80
N SER A 673 17.01 12.77 -21.37
CA SER A 673 16.66 14.18 -21.16
C SER A 673 15.87 14.38 -19.87
N TRP A 674 15.84 15.61 -19.36
CA TRP A 674 15.03 15.94 -18.18
C TRP A 674 13.86 16.87 -18.53
N LEU A 675 12.89 16.96 -17.62
CA LEU A 675 11.82 17.94 -17.68
C LEU A 675 11.58 18.55 -16.31
N GLY A 676 11.20 19.83 -16.30
CA GLY A 676 10.90 20.54 -15.05
C GLY A 676 12.16 20.87 -14.23
N ALA A 677 13.33 20.84 -14.86
CA ALA A 677 14.63 21.05 -14.24
C ALA A 677 14.74 22.45 -13.63
N ARG A 678 14.55 22.54 -12.31
CA ARG A 678 14.61 23.78 -11.53
C ARG A 678 15.93 23.82 -10.77
N VAL A 679 16.74 24.84 -11.04
CA VAL A 679 18.01 25.05 -10.36
C VAL A 679 17.75 25.50 -8.92
N ILE A 680 18.30 24.78 -7.95
CA ILE A 680 18.12 25.03 -6.52
C ILE A 680 19.31 25.80 -5.93
N ASP A 681 20.53 25.34 -6.20
CA ASP A 681 21.76 26.03 -5.82
C ASP A 681 22.97 25.61 -6.67
N VAL A 682 24.12 26.22 -6.37
CA VAL A 682 25.44 25.77 -6.82
C VAL A 682 26.06 24.93 -5.70
N ASP A 683 26.28 23.64 -5.95
CA ASP A 683 26.85 22.70 -4.99
C ASP A 683 28.39 22.78 -5.03
N SER A 684 28.93 23.73 -4.25
CA SER A 684 30.37 23.92 -4.11
C SER A 684 31.10 22.80 -3.33
N SER A 685 30.36 21.86 -2.74
CA SER A 685 30.95 20.77 -1.94
C SER A 685 31.35 19.56 -2.80
N ARG A 686 30.83 19.45 -4.01
CA ARG A 686 31.10 18.36 -4.95
C ARG A 686 32.07 18.79 -6.05
N LYS A 687 32.94 17.87 -6.42
CA LYS A 687 33.87 18.02 -7.56
C LYS A 687 33.38 17.36 -8.85
N SER A 688 32.32 16.57 -8.81
CA SER A 688 31.83 15.77 -9.94
C SER A 688 30.31 15.63 -9.94
N PRO A 689 29.63 15.63 -11.10
CA PRO A 689 28.19 15.39 -11.21
C PRO A 689 27.86 13.91 -11.01
N TYR A 690 26.57 13.57 -11.07
CA TYR A 690 26.13 12.17 -11.07
C TYR A 690 26.40 11.47 -12.40
N PHE A 691 26.54 10.14 -12.34
CA PHE A 691 26.50 9.28 -13.51
C PHE A 691 25.06 9.08 -14.01
N ALA A 692 24.89 8.77 -15.29
CA ALA A 692 23.58 8.53 -15.88
C ALA A 692 22.81 7.37 -15.23
N ASN A 693 23.48 6.28 -14.87
CA ASN A 693 22.88 5.16 -14.14
C ASN A 693 22.38 5.58 -12.75
N GLN A 694 23.15 6.42 -12.03
CA GLN A 694 22.73 6.98 -10.74
C GLN A 694 21.51 7.88 -10.90
N ALA A 695 21.46 8.70 -11.95
CA ALA A 695 20.31 9.57 -12.22
C ALA A 695 19.05 8.76 -12.60
N LEU A 696 19.19 7.70 -13.41
CA LEU A 696 18.11 6.78 -13.76
C LEU A 696 17.56 6.05 -12.53
N ASP A 697 18.45 5.56 -11.65
CA ASP A 697 18.07 4.91 -10.39
C ASP A 697 17.31 5.88 -9.47
N ILE A 698 17.84 7.08 -9.24
CA ILE A 698 17.16 8.12 -8.45
C ILE A 698 15.79 8.44 -9.05
N ALA A 699 15.71 8.62 -10.37
CA ALA A 699 14.46 8.94 -11.04
C ALA A 699 13.43 7.80 -10.94
N GLN A 700 13.87 6.55 -11.07
CA GLN A 700 13.00 5.38 -10.96
C GLN A 700 12.43 5.24 -9.55
N ARG A 701 13.29 5.38 -8.52
CA ARG A 701 12.89 5.28 -7.11
C ARG A 701 12.02 6.45 -6.66
N ALA A 702 12.28 7.66 -7.17
CA ALA A 702 11.46 8.83 -6.90
C ALA A 702 10.17 8.90 -7.75
N GLN A 703 9.89 7.88 -8.58
CA GLN A 703 8.76 7.81 -9.51
C GLN A 703 8.68 9.00 -10.50
N VAL A 704 9.82 9.58 -10.82
CA VAL A 704 9.96 10.64 -11.83
C VAL A 704 10.58 10.13 -13.14
N LEU A 705 10.89 8.83 -13.25
CA LEU A 705 11.32 8.22 -14.51
C LEU A 705 10.09 7.97 -15.40
N GLN A 706 10.02 8.62 -16.57
CA GLN A 706 8.91 8.46 -17.51
C GLN A 706 9.37 7.72 -18.77
N LYS A 707 8.63 6.69 -19.18
CA LYS A 707 8.76 6.11 -20.52
C LYS A 707 8.06 7.04 -21.50
N ALA A 708 8.73 7.46 -22.57
CA ALA A 708 8.11 8.30 -23.58
C ALA A 708 6.85 7.61 -24.17
N LEU A 709 5.66 8.11 -23.82
CA LEU A 709 4.41 7.64 -24.42
C LEU A 709 4.31 8.17 -25.85
N ARG A 710 3.96 7.30 -26.81
CA ARG A 710 3.84 7.70 -28.23
C ARG A 710 2.57 8.53 -28.51
N MET A 711 1.57 8.45 -27.62
CA MET A 711 0.27 9.11 -27.76
C MET A 711 -0.22 9.63 -26.41
N VAL A 712 -0.94 10.76 -26.42
CA VAL A 712 -1.58 11.39 -25.27
C VAL A 712 -3.08 11.08 -25.31
N PRO A 713 -3.61 10.28 -24.37
CA PRO A 713 -5.04 9.99 -24.29
C PRO A 713 -5.85 11.22 -23.87
N SER A 714 -7.17 11.22 -24.11
CA SER A 714 -8.04 12.25 -23.53
C SER A 714 -8.20 12.04 -22.03
N SER A 715 -8.34 13.14 -21.30
CA SER A 715 -8.60 13.17 -19.86
C SER A 715 -10.03 13.66 -19.59
N GLY A 716 -10.62 13.25 -18.46
CA GLY A 716 -11.92 13.71 -17.99
C GLY A 716 -13.00 12.63 -17.84
N PRO A 717 -14.10 12.96 -17.13
CA PRO A 717 -15.20 12.04 -16.86
C PRO A 717 -16.13 11.88 -18.08
N LYS A 718 -16.88 10.77 -18.12
CA LYS A 718 -17.96 10.59 -19.10
C LYS A 718 -19.13 11.51 -18.75
N GLY A 719 -19.68 12.21 -19.74
CA GLY A 719 -20.71 13.25 -19.55
C GLY A 719 -20.15 14.57 -19.05
N ALA A 720 -18.89 14.90 -19.38
CA ALA A 720 -18.28 16.15 -18.93
C ALA A 720 -19.04 17.37 -19.47
N LEU A 721 -19.39 18.34 -18.61
CA LEU A 721 -20.18 19.50 -19.04
C LEU A 721 -19.47 20.35 -20.12
N VAL A 722 -18.14 20.38 -20.09
CA VAL A 722 -17.31 21.10 -21.07
C VAL A 722 -16.15 20.22 -21.54
N GLY A 723 -15.95 20.14 -22.86
CA GLY A 723 -14.81 19.50 -23.51
C GLY A 723 -13.90 20.52 -24.19
N PHE A 724 -12.64 20.61 -23.74
CA PHE A 724 -11.61 21.45 -24.34
C PHE A 724 -10.75 20.65 -25.33
N VAL A 725 -10.63 21.14 -26.55
CA VAL A 725 -9.94 20.45 -27.65
C VAL A 725 -8.79 21.30 -28.19
N GLY A 726 -7.56 20.84 -27.98
CA GLY A 726 -6.35 21.35 -28.62
C GLY A 726 -6.08 20.73 -29.98
N ALA A 727 -5.03 21.17 -30.66
CA ALA A 727 -4.72 20.72 -32.02
C ALA A 727 -3.69 19.56 -32.05
N SER A 728 -2.53 19.70 -31.41
CA SER A 728 -1.58 18.60 -31.17
C SER A 728 -0.90 18.73 -29.80
N PRO A 729 -0.54 17.61 -29.15
CA PRO A 729 0.18 17.64 -27.89
C PRO A 729 1.58 18.22 -28.06
N GLY A 730 2.06 18.92 -27.03
CA GLY A 730 3.44 19.35 -26.93
C GLY A 730 4.38 18.22 -26.48
N ARG A 731 5.70 18.45 -26.56
CA ARG A 731 6.72 17.50 -26.05
C ARG A 731 6.51 17.13 -24.58
N VAL A 732 6.04 18.07 -23.78
CA VAL A 732 5.73 17.88 -22.35
C VAL A 732 4.50 16.99 -22.13
N GLU A 733 3.48 17.14 -22.97
CA GLU A 733 2.25 16.33 -22.87
C GLU A 733 2.52 14.87 -23.27
N ILE A 734 3.39 14.67 -24.26
CA ILE A 734 3.84 13.36 -24.76
C ILE A 734 4.71 12.63 -23.74
N ALA A 735 5.61 13.36 -23.07
CA ALA A 735 6.38 12.80 -21.96
C ALA A 735 5.48 12.34 -20.79
N ARG A 736 4.42 13.09 -20.51
CA ARG A 736 3.53 12.86 -19.36
C ARG A 736 2.34 11.95 -19.61
N GLY A 737 1.96 11.74 -20.87
CA GLY A 737 0.74 10.99 -21.21
C GLY A 737 -0.57 11.65 -20.77
N ASP A 738 -0.60 12.96 -20.57
CA ASP A 738 -1.79 13.69 -20.11
C ASP A 738 -1.88 15.04 -20.86
N PRO A 739 -3.03 15.44 -21.41
CA PRO A 739 -3.12 16.61 -22.29
C PRO A 739 -3.10 17.93 -21.50
N PHE A 740 -2.58 19.02 -22.10
CA PHE A 740 -2.50 20.35 -21.45
C PHE A 740 -1.76 20.39 -20.10
N VAL A 741 -0.65 19.65 -20.01
CA VAL A 741 0.29 19.66 -18.88
C VAL A 741 1.54 20.50 -19.18
N GLY A 742 2.30 20.88 -18.14
CA GLY A 742 3.48 21.73 -18.26
C GLY A 742 3.16 23.24 -18.14
N PRO A 743 3.97 24.15 -18.71
CA PRO A 743 3.80 25.61 -18.53
C PRO A 743 2.45 26.16 -19.01
N SER A 744 1.73 25.41 -19.84
CA SER A 744 0.40 25.78 -20.33
C SER A 744 -0.72 25.39 -19.35
N ARG A 745 -0.42 24.55 -18.35
CA ARG A 745 -1.36 24.08 -17.33
C ARG A 745 -1.85 25.21 -16.43
N GLU A 746 -0.94 25.97 -15.83
CA GLU A 746 -1.30 27.06 -14.91
C GLU A 746 -2.14 28.14 -15.61
N THR A 747 -1.80 28.46 -16.87
CA THR A 747 -2.60 29.39 -17.68
C THR A 747 -3.97 28.79 -18.01
N PHE A 748 -4.04 27.49 -18.33
CA PHE A 748 -5.30 26.81 -18.60
C PHE A 748 -6.20 26.77 -17.35
N GLU A 749 -5.66 26.37 -16.20
CA GLU A 749 -6.39 26.31 -14.92
C GLU A 749 -6.84 27.72 -14.48
N GLY A 750 -5.94 28.70 -14.42
CA GLY A 750 -6.27 30.04 -13.89
C GLY A 750 -7.03 30.96 -14.84
N LYS A 751 -6.92 30.81 -16.17
CA LYS A 751 -7.61 31.69 -17.14
C LYS A 751 -8.86 31.08 -17.76
N TYR A 752 -9.05 29.77 -17.65
CA TYR A 752 -10.18 29.08 -18.25
C TYR A 752 -11.02 28.37 -17.19
N LEU A 753 -10.42 27.46 -16.41
CA LEU A 753 -11.18 26.62 -15.48
C LEU A 753 -11.67 27.38 -14.23
N GLU A 754 -10.78 28.10 -13.55
CA GLU A 754 -11.10 28.87 -12.33
C GLU A 754 -12.20 29.92 -12.60
N PRO A 755 -12.14 30.72 -13.69
CA PRO A 755 -13.25 31.60 -14.07
C PRO A 755 -14.55 30.86 -14.44
N LEU A 756 -14.52 29.60 -14.84
CA LEU A 756 -15.73 28.82 -15.06
C LEU A 756 -16.24 28.13 -13.78
N GLY A 757 -15.46 28.18 -12.69
CA GLY A 757 -15.76 27.45 -11.45
C GLY A 757 -15.61 25.94 -11.62
N LEU A 758 -14.79 25.49 -12.56
CA LEU A 758 -14.57 24.07 -12.89
C LEU A 758 -13.18 23.63 -12.46
N THR A 759 -13.03 22.34 -12.19
CA THR A 759 -11.73 21.69 -11.97
C THR A 759 -11.40 20.74 -13.12
N ARG A 760 -10.12 20.35 -13.22
CA ARG A 760 -9.62 19.52 -14.34
C ARG A 760 -10.31 18.15 -14.43
N ASP A 761 -10.67 17.57 -13.29
CA ASP A 761 -11.41 16.31 -13.16
C ASP A 761 -12.90 16.42 -13.51
N GLN A 762 -13.42 17.62 -13.75
CA GLN A 762 -14.81 17.88 -14.13
C GLN A 762 -14.98 18.16 -15.64
N VAL A 763 -13.88 18.25 -16.39
CA VAL A 763 -13.91 18.64 -17.81
C VAL A 763 -13.23 17.58 -18.68
N MET A 764 -13.70 17.45 -19.92
CA MET A 764 -12.99 16.68 -20.94
C MET A 764 -11.86 17.53 -21.52
N ILE A 765 -10.68 16.93 -21.68
CA ILE A 765 -9.52 17.59 -22.28
C ILE A 765 -8.89 16.63 -23.28
N THR A 766 -8.71 17.08 -24.52
CA THR A 766 -8.11 16.26 -25.58
C THR A 766 -7.42 17.10 -26.66
N ASN A 767 -6.80 16.43 -27.64
CA ASN A 767 -6.20 17.02 -28.83
C ASN A 767 -6.73 16.34 -30.11
N ILE A 768 -6.79 17.08 -31.23
CA ILE A 768 -7.14 16.52 -32.56
C ILE A 768 -6.19 15.39 -32.92
N SER A 769 -4.89 15.65 -32.85
CA SER A 769 -3.86 14.61 -32.97
C SER A 769 -3.55 14.07 -31.58
N PRO A 770 -3.60 12.76 -31.33
CA PRO A 770 -3.12 12.18 -30.08
C PRO A 770 -1.59 12.12 -29.99
N GLU A 771 -0.88 12.39 -31.08
CA GLU A 771 0.57 12.25 -31.20
C GLU A 771 1.25 13.60 -31.49
N LEU A 772 2.54 13.70 -31.13
CA LEU A 772 3.38 14.86 -31.46
C LEU A 772 3.62 14.90 -32.97
N LEU A 773 3.27 16.00 -33.60
CA LEU A 773 3.58 16.23 -35.01
C LEU A 773 4.82 17.11 -35.13
N THR A 774 5.79 16.67 -35.94
CA THR A 774 6.97 17.46 -36.30
C THR A 774 7.06 17.64 -37.82
N ASP A 775 7.75 18.70 -38.24
CA ASP A 775 8.24 18.84 -39.63
C ASP A 775 9.53 18.03 -39.84
N ASP A 776 10.04 18.01 -41.08
CA ASP A 776 11.27 17.29 -41.46
C ASP A 776 12.53 17.82 -40.73
N ALA A 777 12.44 19.03 -40.15
CA ALA A 777 13.49 19.64 -39.34
C ALA A 777 13.31 19.36 -37.82
N GLY A 778 12.35 18.52 -37.43
CA GLY A 778 12.09 18.14 -36.04
C GLY A 778 11.38 19.20 -35.20
N ARG A 779 10.86 20.27 -35.81
CA ARG A 779 10.12 21.34 -35.14
C ARG A 779 8.67 20.96 -34.97
N VAL A 780 8.08 21.32 -33.83
CA VAL A 780 6.67 20.98 -33.53
C VAL A 780 5.74 21.72 -34.48
N ARG A 781 4.82 20.99 -35.12
CA ARG A 781 3.79 21.52 -36.02
C ARG A 781 2.39 21.13 -35.57
N GLN A 782 1.39 21.77 -36.18
CA GLN A 782 -0.03 21.50 -35.96
C GLN A 782 -0.59 20.62 -37.08
N PRO A 783 -1.68 19.85 -36.86
CA PRO A 783 -2.34 19.09 -37.89
C PRO A 783 -3.08 20.00 -38.89
N SER A 784 -3.15 19.57 -40.14
CA SER A 784 -4.03 20.16 -41.16
C SER A 784 -5.47 19.60 -41.07
N PRO A 785 -6.48 20.33 -41.57
CA PRO A 785 -7.86 19.81 -41.63
C PRO A 785 -7.99 18.49 -42.40
N GLU A 786 -7.17 18.29 -43.44
CA GLU A 786 -7.16 17.04 -44.21
C GLU A 786 -6.56 15.88 -43.41
N GLU A 787 -5.47 16.10 -42.67
CA GLU A 787 -4.92 15.12 -41.73
C GLU A 787 -5.93 14.78 -40.62
N ALA A 788 -6.67 15.78 -40.12
CA ALA A 788 -7.74 15.54 -39.16
C ALA A 788 -8.83 14.63 -39.74
N LYS A 789 -9.23 14.85 -41.00
CA LYS A 789 -10.26 14.08 -41.69
C LYS A 789 -9.84 12.66 -42.05
N THR A 790 -8.60 12.48 -42.49
CA THR A 790 -8.10 11.21 -43.05
C THR A 790 -7.41 10.34 -42.01
N ARG A 791 -6.60 10.94 -41.12
CA ARG A 791 -5.78 10.22 -40.14
C ARG A 791 -6.40 10.21 -38.75
N PHE A 792 -6.86 11.36 -38.25
CA PHE A 792 -7.27 11.49 -36.85
C PHE A 792 -8.78 11.41 -36.59
N ARG A 793 -9.60 11.31 -37.64
CA ARG A 793 -11.06 11.32 -37.52
C ARG A 793 -11.58 10.28 -36.55
N ARG A 794 -11.10 9.02 -36.66
CA ARG A 794 -11.53 7.91 -35.79
C ARG A 794 -11.20 8.19 -34.33
N TRP A 795 -10.05 8.82 -34.06
CA TRP A 795 -9.62 9.20 -32.73
C TRP A 795 -10.54 10.28 -32.14
N ILE A 796 -10.56 11.48 -32.74
CA ILE A 796 -11.23 12.62 -32.11
C ILE A 796 -12.75 12.45 -32.06
N VAL A 797 -13.36 11.86 -33.08
CA VAL A 797 -14.80 11.56 -33.08
C VAL A 797 -15.11 10.48 -32.04
N GLY A 798 -14.26 9.45 -31.94
CA GLY A 798 -14.39 8.40 -30.94
C GLY A 798 -14.32 8.95 -29.51
N GLU A 799 -13.39 9.85 -29.24
CA GLU A 799 -13.23 10.45 -27.90
C GLU A 799 -14.41 11.35 -27.53
N LEU A 800 -14.92 12.17 -28.47
CA LEU A 800 -16.13 12.96 -28.25
C LEU A 800 -17.37 12.08 -28.04
N GLN A 801 -17.49 10.96 -28.75
CA GLN A 801 -18.59 9.99 -28.55
C GLN A 801 -18.47 9.21 -27.23
N ARG A 802 -17.24 8.93 -26.80
CA ARG A 802 -16.95 8.18 -25.58
C ARG A 802 -17.21 9.02 -24.33
N LEU A 803 -16.70 10.24 -24.32
CA LEU A 803 -16.78 11.16 -23.18
C LEU A 803 -18.01 12.07 -23.20
N LYS A 804 -18.68 12.21 -24.36
CA LYS A 804 -19.96 12.92 -24.54
C LYS A 804 -20.01 14.30 -23.85
N PRO A 805 -19.17 15.27 -24.26
CA PRO A 805 -19.25 16.60 -23.67
C PRO A 805 -20.45 17.40 -24.19
N GLU A 806 -21.11 18.15 -23.30
CA GLU A 806 -22.27 18.99 -23.65
C GLU A 806 -21.89 20.30 -24.35
N ILE A 807 -20.72 20.86 -24.03
CA ILE A 807 -20.14 22.04 -24.69
C ILE A 807 -18.74 21.70 -25.20
N VAL A 808 -18.49 21.86 -26.50
CA VAL A 808 -17.15 21.68 -27.10
C VAL A 808 -16.47 23.03 -27.36
N VAL A 809 -15.32 23.22 -26.73
CA VAL A 809 -14.48 24.43 -26.83
C VAL A 809 -13.19 24.12 -27.58
N ALA A 810 -13.05 24.69 -28.77
CA ALA A 810 -11.81 24.61 -29.54
C ALA A 810 -10.77 25.60 -29.01
N LEU A 811 -9.55 25.13 -28.74
CA LEU A 811 -8.42 25.94 -28.27
C LEU A 811 -7.52 26.30 -29.46
N GLY A 812 -7.81 27.43 -30.09
CA GLY A 812 -7.14 27.97 -31.27
C GLY A 812 -7.89 27.71 -32.58
N GLY A 813 -7.52 28.47 -33.62
CA GLY A 813 -8.17 28.38 -34.94
C GLY A 813 -7.97 27.03 -35.62
N VAL A 814 -6.78 26.42 -35.47
CA VAL A 814 -6.48 25.12 -36.09
C VAL A 814 -7.36 24.00 -35.54
N ALA A 815 -7.54 23.94 -34.20
CA ALA A 815 -8.42 22.96 -33.57
C ALA A 815 -9.88 23.12 -34.05
N ARG A 816 -10.37 24.35 -34.16
CA ARG A 816 -11.70 24.67 -34.69
C ARG A 816 -11.86 24.16 -36.12
N ASP A 817 -10.91 24.44 -36.99
CA ASP A 817 -11.02 24.09 -38.42
C ASP A 817 -10.92 22.57 -38.63
N CYS A 818 -10.10 21.89 -37.83
CA CYS A 818 -10.02 20.43 -37.81
C CYS A 818 -11.33 19.77 -37.31
N LEU A 819 -11.93 20.26 -36.21
CA LEU A 819 -13.22 19.76 -35.71
C LEU A 819 -14.32 19.91 -36.76
N LYS A 820 -14.37 21.05 -37.45
CA LYS A 820 -15.30 21.26 -38.57
C LYS A 820 -15.06 20.28 -39.71
N ALA A 821 -13.81 20.03 -40.09
CA ALA A 821 -13.48 19.10 -41.16
C ALA A 821 -13.87 17.63 -40.85
N VAL A 822 -13.85 17.24 -39.58
CA VAL A 822 -14.35 15.92 -39.14
C VAL A 822 -15.85 15.89 -38.84
N GLY A 823 -16.57 17.01 -39.01
CA GLY A 823 -18.00 17.09 -38.72
C GLY A 823 -18.34 17.00 -37.24
N ALA A 824 -17.41 17.37 -36.35
CA ALA A 824 -17.63 17.46 -34.91
C ALA A 824 -18.18 18.83 -34.52
N PRO A 825 -19.01 18.92 -33.46
CA PRO A 825 -19.55 20.19 -32.97
C PRO A 825 -18.45 21.10 -32.41
N VAL A 826 -18.63 22.41 -32.57
CA VAL A 826 -17.77 23.44 -31.97
C VAL A 826 -18.67 24.59 -31.50
N ASP A 827 -18.88 24.69 -30.19
CA ASP A 827 -19.72 25.72 -29.58
C ASP A 827 -18.97 27.03 -29.39
N PHE A 828 -17.72 26.93 -28.95
CA PHE A 828 -16.86 28.10 -28.69
C PHE A 828 -15.45 27.87 -29.24
N THR A 829 -14.77 28.98 -29.54
CA THR A 829 -13.34 28.96 -29.86
C THR A 829 -12.64 29.96 -28.97
N LEU A 830 -11.66 29.52 -28.19
CA LEU A 830 -10.81 30.38 -27.37
C LEU A 830 -9.38 30.38 -27.91
N PRO A 831 -8.58 31.43 -27.63
CA PRO A 831 -7.14 31.36 -27.83
C PRO A 831 -6.53 30.15 -27.12
N HIS A 832 -5.46 29.59 -27.68
CA HIS A 832 -4.72 28.50 -27.01
C HIS A 832 -3.94 29.07 -25.79
N PRO A 833 -3.80 28.34 -24.66
CA PRO A 833 -3.08 28.83 -23.48
C PRO A 833 -1.65 29.31 -23.78
N SER A 834 -0.92 28.57 -24.62
CA SER A 834 0.42 28.98 -25.08
C SER A 834 0.44 30.32 -25.84
N ALA A 835 -0.62 30.62 -26.60
CA ALA A 835 -0.74 31.89 -27.32
C ALA A 835 -1.04 33.06 -26.37
N LEU A 836 -1.88 32.83 -25.36
CA LEU A 836 -2.14 33.84 -24.31
C LEU A 836 -0.89 34.22 -23.53
N ARG A 837 -0.05 33.24 -23.17
CA ARG A 837 1.23 33.56 -22.51
C ARG A 837 2.14 34.42 -23.37
N ARG A 838 2.10 34.25 -24.70
CA ARG A 838 3.02 34.93 -25.63
C ARG A 838 2.53 36.32 -26.04
N PHE A 839 1.22 36.50 -26.18
CA PHE A 839 0.65 37.71 -26.78
C PHE A 839 -0.34 38.46 -25.86
N GLY A 840 -0.63 37.91 -24.68
CA GLY A 840 -1.59 38.47 -23.71
C GLY A 840 -3.06 38.24 -24.09
N ASP A 841 -3.96 38.47 -23.13
CA ASP A 841 -5.41 38.54 -23.40
C ASP A 841 -5.80 39.98 -23.74
N LYS A 842 -6.41 40.20 -24.90
CA LYS A 842 -6.99 41.50 -25.30
C LYS A 842 -8.46 41.65 -24.86
N GLY A 843 -8.85 40.91 -23.82
CA GLY A 843 -10.22 40.87 -23.27
C GLY A 843 -11.15 39.88 -23.99
N GLU A 844 -10.65 39.11 -24.96
CA GLU A 844 -11.46 38.15 -25.71
C GLU A 844 -11.79 36.92 -24.86
N VAL A 845 -10.83 36.44 -24.05
CA VAL A 845 -11.03 35.28 -23.18
C VAL A 845 -12.09 35.60 -22.13
N THR A 846 -11.94 36.72 -21.44
CA THR A 846 -12.90 37.16 -20.40
C THR A 846 -14.33 37.23 -20.96
N ARG A 847 -14.51 37.80 -22.16
CA ARG A 847 -15.84 37.90 -22.81
C ARG A 847 -16.43 36.53 -23.13
N LYS A 848 -15.64 35.63 -23.71
CA LYS A 848 -16.11 34.29 -24.12
C LYS A 848 -16.32 33.36 -22.93
N ILE A 849 -15.51 33.46 -21.88
CA ILE A 849 -15.72 32.77 -20.60
C ILE A 849 -17.07 33.15 -20.00
N ARG A 850 -17.47 34.42 -20.06
CA ARG A 850 -18.82 34.85 -19.63
C ARG A 850 -19.92 34.13 -20.41
N GLN A 851 -19.79 34.04 -21.74
CA GLN A 851 -20.76 33.36 -22.60
C GLN A 851 -20.83 31.85 -22.33
N ILE A 852 -19.68 31.20 -22.11
CA ILE A 852 -19.62 29.79 -21.73
C ILE A 852 -20.29 29.58 -20.37
N ARG A 853 -20.02 30.46 -19.39
CA ARG A 853 -20.67 30.43 -18.07
C ARG A 853 -22.20 30.59 -18.17
N GLU A 854 -22.68 31.53 -19.00
CA GLU A 854 -24.11 31.69 -19.26
C GLU A 854 -24.73 30.44 -19.92
N ARG A 855 -23.99 29.78 -20.82
CA ARG A 855 -24.44 28.53 -21.45
C ARG A 855 -24.45 27.37 -20.46
N ILE A 856 -23.43 27.24 -19.62
CA ILE A 856 -23.37 26.31 -18.47
C ILE A 856 -24.57 26.56 -17.56
N GLN A 857 -24.83 27.80 -17.17
CA GLN A 857 -25.97 28.14 -16.32
C GLN A 857 -27.30 27.85 -16.99
N LYS A 858 -27.42 27.98 -18.32
CA LYS A 858 -28.63 27.60 -19.07
C LYS A 858 -28.79 26.10 -19.20
N ILE A 859 -27.72 25.34 -19.41
CA ILE A 859 -27.75 23.86 -19.43
C ILE A 859 -28.09 23.38 -18.03
N GLN A 860 -27.39 23.87 -17.00
CA GLN A 860 -27.72 23.60 -15.61
C GLN A 860 -29.11 24.09 -15.24
N LYS A 861 -29.64 25.17 -15.81
CA LYS A 861 -31.01 25.62 -15.56
C LYS A 861 -32.05 24.79 -16.30
N ALA A 862 -31.76 24.34 -17.53
CA ALA A 862 -32.60 23.41 -18.28
C ALA A 862 -32.57 22.02 -17.64
N GLU A 863 -31.43 21.57 -17.15
CA GLU A 863 -31.28 20.44 -16.22
C GLU A 863 -31.91 20.77 -14.87
N ILE A 864 -31.97 21.98 -14.34
CA ILE A 864 -32.72 22.24 -13.08
C ILE A 864 -34.24 22.23 -13.35
N ASP A 865 -34.66 22.58 -14.56
CA ASP A 865 -36.04 22.60 -15.02
C ASP A 865 -36.49 21.21 -15.57
N GLU A 866 -35.57 20.30 -15.94
CA GLU A 866 -35.81 18.91 -16.41
C GLU A 866 -35.24 17.78 -15.49
N GLU A 867 -34.17 18.02 -14.71
CA GLU A 867 -33.38 17.08 -13.87
C GLU A 867 -32.62 17.76 -12.68
N GLY A 868 -33.32 18.25 -11.65
CA GLY A 868 -32.69 18.94 -10.51
C GLY A 868 -31.51 18.18 -9.88
N GLY A 869 -30.42 18.91 -9.56
CA GLY A 869 -29.31 18.40 -8.76
C GLY A 869 -29.82 17.60 -7.57
N GLU A 870 -29.26 16.39 -7.36
CA GLU A 870 -29.92 15.29 -6.64
C GLU A 870 -30.83 15.81 -5.52
N THR A 871 -32.13 15.88 -5.83
CA THR A 871 -33.10 16.41 -4.88
C THR A 871 -33.01 15.59 -3.58
N ARG A 872 -33.39 16.16 -2.44
CA ARG A 872 -33.49 15.38 -1.19
C ARG A 872 -34.29 14.09 -1.38
N GLY A 873 -35.24 14.07 -2.31
CA GLY A 873 -36.00 12.88 -2.71
C GLY A 873 -35.18 11.86 -3.52
N ALA A 874 -34.39 12.29 -4.51
CA ALA A 874 -33.51 11.40 -5.27
C ALA A 874 -32.41 10.79 -4.38
N ARG A 875 -31.87 11.58 -3.44
CA ARG A 875 -30.94 11.08 -2.42
C ARG A 875 -31.57 10.07 -1.47
N ALA A 876 -32.80 10.34 -1.03
CA ALA A 876 -33.56 9.40 -0.20
C ALA A 876 -33.88 8.10 -0.96
N GLN A 877 -34.19 8.19 -2.25
CA GLN A 877 -34.44 7.03 -3.12
C GLN A 877 -33.19 6.14 -3.23
N ARG A 878 -32.03 6.70 -3.53
CA ARG A 878 -30.77 5.94 -3.62
C ARG A 878 -30.38 5.28 -2.30
N LEU A 879 -30.46 6.03 -1.19
CA LEU A 879 -30.19 5.47 0.15
C LEU A 879 -31.16 4.35 0.54
N TRP A 880 -32.41 4.41 0.08
CA TRP A 880 -33.35 3.32 0.24
C TRP A 880 -32.93 2.09 -0.57
N GLU A 881 -32.59 2.27 -1.85
CA GLU A 881 -32.18 1.18 -2.74
C GLU A 881 -30.98 0.39 -2.20
N ASP A 882 -30.02 1.08 -1.58
CA ASP A 882 -28.78 0.48 -1.07
C ASP A 882 -28.90 -0.08 0.37
N HIS A 883 -29.73 0.54 1.23
CA HIS A 883 -29.70 0.31 2.69
C HIS A 883 -31.07 0.08 3.36
N TRP A 884 -32.15 -0.20 2.62
CA TRP A 884 -33.49 -0.37 3.22
C TRP A 884 -33.54 -1.42 4.35
N GLN A 885 -32.75 -2.50 4.25
CA GLN A 885 -32.71 -3.59 5.24
C GLN A 885 -32.25 -3.14 6.63
N GLU A 886 -31.41 -2.09 6.70
CA GLU A 886 -30.91 -1.52 7.95
C GLU A 886 -31.96 -0.61 8.61
N ARG A 887 -33.02 -0.24 7.89
CA ARG A 887 -34.12 0.61 8.40
C ARG A 887 -35.17 -0.16 9.17
N ILE A 888 -35.22 -1.49 8.99
CA ILE A 888 -36.22 -2.34 9.63
C ILE A 888 -35.78 -2.62 11.07
N PRO A 889 -36.61 -2.33 12.09
CA PRO A 889 -36.26 -2.64 13.47
C PRO A 889 -36.11 -4.15 13.67
N PRO A 890 -35.11 -4.62 14.44
CA PRO A 890 -34.93 -6.06 14.73
C PRO A 890 -36.15 -6.72 15.37
N SER A 891 -36.92 -5.97 16.15
CA SER A 891 -38.18 -6.43 16.74
C SER A 891 -39.31 -6.58 15.72
N GLY A 892 -39.19 -5.97 14.54
CA GLY A 892 -40.27 -5.78 13.57
C GLY A 892 -41.33 -4.78 13.99
N ARG A 893 -41.17 -4.16 15.16
CA ARG A 893 -42.14 -3.27 15.78
C ARG A 893 -41.53 -1.90 16.03
N GLY A 894 -42.35 -0.87 15.92
CA GLY A 894 -41.95 0.50 16.27
C GLY A 894 -43.14 1.42 16.43
N ARG A 895 -42.88 2.66 16.80
CA ARG A 895 -43.92 3.71 16.79
C ARG A 895 -43.99 4.36 15.41
N PHE A 896 -45.18 4.78 15.03
CA PHE A 896 -45.37 5.62 13.86
C PHE A 896 -46.07 6.94 14.21
N VAL A 897 -45.87 7.93 13.37
CA VAL A 897 -46.66 9.16 13.37
C VAL A 897 -47.04 9.53 11.94
N TYR A 898 -48.28 9.95 11.76
CA TYR A 898 -48.77 10.53 10.52
C TYR A 898 -49.13 12.00 10.73
N GLN A 899 -48.51 12.90 9.96
CA GLN A 899 -48.64 14.35 10.16
C GLN A 899 -49.08 15.06 8.88
N HIS A 900 -50.01 16.01 8.99
CA HIS A 900 -50.13 17.02 7.94
C HIS A 900 -48.91 17.95 7.99
N HIS A 901 -48.27 18.17 6.84
CA HIS A 901 -47.22 19.16 6.65
C HIS A 901 -47.70 20.25 5.69
N TRP A 902 -48.09 21.38 6.29
CA TRP A 902 -48.45 22.61 5.60
C TRP A 902 -47.21 23.44 5.28
N ARG A 903 -47.07 23.87 4.02
CA ARG A 903 -45.91 24.63 3.54
C ARG A 903 -46.37 25.91 2.84
N GLY A 904 -45.52 26.94 2.86
CA GLY A 904 -45.79 28.16 2.13
C GLY A 904 -46.73 29.12 2.85
N LEU A 905 -46.84 28.98 4.17
CA LEU A 905 -47.67 29.84 4.99
C LEU A 905 -46.94 31.16 5.28
N ASP A 906 -47.70 32.24 5.48
CA ASP A 906 -47.22 33.42 6.18
C ASP A 906 -47.30 33.24 7.71
N GLU A 907 -46.92 34.29 8.44
CA GLU A 907 -46.86 34.27 9.91
C GLU A 907 -48.25 34.21 10.57
N GLU A 908 -49.28 34.79 9.96
CA GLU A 908 -50.65 34.78 10.49
C GLU A 908 -51.36 33.48 10.15
N GLU A 909 -51.18 32.98 8.92
CA GLU A 909 -51.67 31.67 8.47
C GLU A 909 -51.07 30.53 9.31
N ALA A 910 -49.79 30.63 9.70
CA ALA A 910 -49.16 29.67 10.60
C ALA A 910 -49.79 29.60 12.00
N LYS A 911 -50.63 30.57 12.39
CA LYS A 911 -51.38 30.51 13.67
C LYS A 911 -52.69 29.73 13.54
N GLN A 912 -53.21 29.54 12.32
CA GLN A 912 -54.49 28.87 12.08
C GLN A 912 -54.47 27.37 12.44
N SER A 913 -55.63 26.84 12.83
CA SER A 913 -55.81 25.40 13.09
C SER A 913 -55.82 24.57 11.80
N ASP A 914 -55.60 23.25 11.91
CA ASP A 914 -55.59 22.34 10.75
C ASP A 914 -56.91 22.43 9.95
N ARG A 915 -58.04 22.57 10.65
CA ARG A 915 -59.36 22.73 10.05
C ARG A 915 -59.53 24.05 9.28
N GLN A 916 -58.94 25.14 9.77
CA GLN A 916 -58.98 26.43 9.09
C GLN A 916 -58.09 26.43 7.85
N LEU A 917 -56.93 25.77 7.91
CA LEU A 917 -56.03 25.64 6.76
C LEU A 917 -56.64 24.78 5.63
N LEU A 918 -57.53 23.83 5.95
CA LEU A 918 -58.29 23.08 4.94
C LEU A 918 -59.26 23.94 4.11
N ASP A 919 -59.56 25.17 4.54
CA ASP A 919 -60.37 26.13 3.77
C ASP A 919 -59.53 26.97 2.80
N SER A 920 -58.21 26.77 2.75
CA SER A 920 -57.28 27.45 1.84
C SER A 920 -57.05 26.69 0.53
N ASP A 921 -56.28 27.29 -0.38
CA ASP A 921 -55.77 26.64 -1.60
C ASP A 921 -54.33 26.14 -1.45
N HIS A 922 -53.76 26.15 -0.24
CA HIS A 922 -52.39 25.69 -0.03
C HIS A 922 -52.23 24.20 -0.35
N SER A 923 -51.06 23.86 -0.89
CA SER A 923 -50.66 22.47 -1.05
C SER A 923 -50.20 21.88 0.28
N MET A 924 -50.69 20.68 0.56
CA MET A 924 -50.31 19.91 1.74
C MET A 924 -49.84 18.52 1.33
N HIS A 925 -48.99 17.93 2.16
CA HIS A 925 -48.65 16.53 2.07
C HIS A 925 -48.70 15.90 3.45
N GLY A 926 -48.96 14.61 3.49
CA GLY A 926 -48.92 13.82 4.71
C GLY A 926 -47.52 13.28 4.90
N ASP A 927 -46.97 13.35 6.10
CA ASP A 927 -45.70 12.72 6.41
C ASP A 927 -45.93 11.50 7.28
N LEU A 928 -45.68 10.32 6.70
CA LEU A 928 -45.79 9.04 7.38
C LEU A 928 -44.40 8.57 7.80
N ARG A 929 -44.17 8.48 9.11
CA ARG A 929 -42.86 8.19 9.72
C ARG A 929 -42.93 6.98 10.63
N PHE A 930 -41.90 6.16 10.56
CA PHE A 930 -41.74 4.91 11.27
C PHE A 930 -40.43 4.91 12.06
N GLU A 931 -40.47 4.48 13.31
CA GLU A 931 -39.31 4.34 14.18
C GLU A 931 -38.43 3.15 13.79
N GLY A 932 -37.26 3.42 13.19
CA GLY A 932 -36.22 2.44 12.95
C GLY A 932 -35.10 2.47 14.00
N PRO A 933 -34.05 1.63 13.82
CA PRO A 933 -32.93 1.52 14.77
C PRO A 933 -32.22 2.86 15.01
N ASP A 934 -31.74 3.49 13.93
CA ASP A 934 -30.90 4.70 13.98
C ASP A 934 -31.69 6.01 13.87
N GLY A 935 -33.01 5.94 13.77
CA GLY A 935 -33.86 7.12 13.53
C GLY A 935 -35.15 6.78 12.79
N LEU A 936 -35.90 7.80 12.39
CA LEU A 936 -37.16 7.64 11.67
C LEU A 936 -36.94 7.52 10.16
N PHE A 937 -37.51 6.47 9.57
CA PHE A 937 -37.65 6.32 8.12
C PHE A 937 -39.11 6.57 7.72
N GLY A 938 -39.40 6.80 6.44
CA GLY A 938 -40.78 7.04 6.03
C GLY A 938 -40.94 7.71 4.67
N TRP A 939 -42.16 8.14 4.39
CA TRP A 939 -42.57 8.72 3.12
C TRP A 939 -43.34 10.03 3.30
N ALA A 940 -43.16 10.94 2.36
CA ALA A 940 -44.12 12.00 2.06
C ALA A 940 -45.23 11.42 1.18
N VAL A 941 -46.48 11.53 1.62
CA VAL A 941 -47.71 11.15 0.94
C VAL A 941 -48.25 12.36 0.20
N PHE A 942 -48.30 12.30 -1.13
CA PHE A 942 -48.79 13.41 -1.95
C PHE A 942 -50.32 13.48 -1.91
N LEU A 943 -50.84 14.41 -1.12
CA LEU A 943 -52.28 14.60 -0.89
C LEU A 943 -52.93 15.59 -1.88
N GLY A 944 -52.17 16.54 -2.43
CA GLY A 944 -52.68 17.57 -3.35
C GLY A 944 -53.00 18.89 -2.65
N THR A 945 -54.06 19.57 -3.10
CA THR A 945 -54.50 20.85 -2.50
C THR A 945 -55.38 20.61 -1.27
N ALA A 946 -55.44 21.61 -0.38
CA ALA A 946 -56.34 21.60 0.78
C ALA A 946 -57.82 21.45 0.37
N ALA A 947 -58.25 22.15 -0.68
CA ALA A 947 -59.60 22.01 -1.24
C ALA A 947 -59.93 20.56 -1.67
N ASP A 948 -58.99 19.86 -2.30
CA ASP A 948 -59.18 18.45 -2.70
C ASP A 948 -59.28 17.52 -1.49
N ASN A 949 -58.48 17.78 -0.45
CA ASN A 949 -58.49 16.99 0.78
C ASN A 949 -59.77 17.23 1.57
N LYS A 950 -60.26 18.47 1.63
CA LYS A 950 -61.55 18.81 2.22
C LYS A 950 -62.70 18.03 1.56
N LYS A 951 -62.72 17.95 0.22
CA LYS A 951 -63.69 17.13 -0.54
C LYS A 951 -63.55 15.63 -0.24
N ALA A 952 -62.34 15.17 0.05
CA ALA A 952 -62.06 13.78 0.40
C ALA A 952 -62.32 13.45 1.89
N GLY A 953 -62.76 14.39 2.73
CA GLY A 953 -62.99 14.16 4.16
C GLY A 953 -61.85 14.61 5.08
N GLY A 954 -61.00 15.52 4.60
CA GLY A 954 -59.91 16.16 5.34
C GLY A 954 -58.52 15.64 4.98
N ASP A 955 -58.39 14.36 4.63
CA ASP A 955 -57.12 13.73 4.22
C ASP A 955 -57.42 12.50 3.35
N LYS A 956 -56.79 12.40 2.17
CA LYS A 956 -57.06 11.29 1.23
C LYS A 956 -56.62 9.91 1.73
N LEU A 957 -55.54 9.81 2.51
CA LEU A 957 -55.08 8.54 3.06
C LEU A 957 -56.01 8.06 4.19
N LEU A 958 -56.42 8.97 5.08
CA LEU A 958 -57.37 8.67 6.16
C LEU A 958 -58.78 8.38 5.62
N ALA A 959 -59.13 8.92 4.45
CA ALA A 959 -60.36 8.58 3.73
C ALA A 959 -60.29 7.24 2.98
N GLY A 960 -59.17 6.52 3.06
CA GLY A 960 -58.99 5.20 2.44
C GLY A 960 -58.86 5.24 0.92
N LYS A 961 -58.37 6.34 0.33
CA LYS A 961 -58.03 6.36 -1.10
C LYS A 961 -56.78 5.51 -1.37
N SER A 962 -56.86 4.61 -2.34
CA SER A 962 -55.74 3.82 -2.85
C SER A 962 -54.86 4.63 -3.81
N ASP A 963 -53.68 4.09 -4.13
CA ASP A 963 -52.78 4.58 -5.19
C ASP A 963 -52.22 6.00 -4.96
N LEU A 964 -52.07 6.39 -3.70
CA LEU A 964 -51.48 7.68 -3.35
C LEU A 964 -49.98 7.63 -3.59
N ARG A 965 -49.48 8.59 -4.38
CA ARG A 965 -48.05 8.71 -4.66
C ARG A 965 -47.28 9.04 -3.39
N LEU A 966 -46.11 8.45 -3.27
CA LEU A 966 -45.19 8.67 -2.16
C LEU A 966 -43.82 9.14 -2.65
N ALA A 967 -43.07 9.82 -1.78
CA ALA A 967 -41.64 10.05 -1.94
C ALA A 967 -40.89 9.67 -0.66
N PRO A 968 -39.81 8.87 -0.74
CA PRO A 968 -39.04 8.47 0.44
C PRO A 968 -38.38 9.68 1.10
N LYS A 969 -38.22 9.61 2.42
CA LYS A 969 -37.52 10.63 3.22
C LYS A 969 -36.13 10.15 3.64
N LEU A 970 -35.21 11.09 3.78
CA LEU A 970 -33.94 10.86 4.49
C LEU A 970 -34.23 10.48 5.94
N LEU A 971 -33.29 9.80 6.60
CA LEU A 971 -33.41 9.45 8.01
C LEU A 971 -33.60 10.72 8.86
N GLN A 972 -34.57 10.70 9.76
CA GLN A 972 -34.94 11.85 10.61
C GLN A 972 -34.78 11.53 12.11
N PRO A 973 -34.51 12.54 12.96
CA PRO A 973 -34.42 12.34 14.41
C PRO A 973 -35.73 11.81 15.04
N LYS A 974 -35.63 10.98 16.11
CA LYS A 974 -36.79 10.34 16.76
C LYS A 974 -37.77 11.34 17.39
N GLU A 975 -37.32 12.56 17.67
CA GLU A 975 -38.12 13.68 18.19
C GLU A 975 -39.30 14.04 17.28
N TRP A 976 -39.20 13.74 15.98
CA TRP A 976 -40.29 13.95 15.02
C TRP A 976 -41.54 13.13 15.32
N LEU A 977 -41.45 12.06 16.13
CA LEU A 977 -42.61 11.31 16.64
C LEU A 977 -43.53 12.17 17.53
N ASN A 978 -43.01 13.27 18.09
CA ASN A 978 -43.74 14.14 19.01
C ASN A 978 -44.12 15.48 18.37
N VAL A 979 -43.64 15.77 17.16
CA VAL A 979 -43.93 17.02 16.46
C VAL A 979 -45.42 17.10 16.13
N GLY A 980 -46.03 18.26 16.33
CA GLY A 980 -47.44 18.48 15.98
C GLY A 980 -48.49 17.76 16.84
N LYS A 981 -48.11 17.04 17.91
CA LYS A 981 -49.06 16.39 18.85
C LYS A 981 -49.78 17.36 19.80
N LYS A 982 -49.22 18.55 20.03
CA LYS A 982 -49.83 19.56 20.92
C LYS A 982 -51.10 20.14 20.29
N SER A 983 -52.09 20.47 21.12
CA SER A 983 -53.33 21.15 20.71
C SER A 983 -53.00 22.51 20.08
N GLY A 984 -53.01 22.58 18.76
CA GLY A 984 -52.61 23.76 17.98
C GLY A 984 -51.55 23.52 16.91
N GLY A 985 -50.95 22.31 16.87
CA GLY A 985 -49.89 21.96 15.93
C GLY A 985 -48.55 22.62 16.28
N GLN A 986 -47.51 22.34 15.48
CA GLN A 986 -46.17 22.89 15.67
C GLN A 986 -45.77 23.77 14.50
N VAL A 987 -45.44 25.02 14.79
CA VAL A 987 -45.05 26.04 13.81
C VAL A 987 -43.53 26.05 13.64
N MET A 988 -43.08 26.10 12.40
CA MET A 988 -41.68 26.20 12.01
C MET A 988 -41.43 27.52 11.25
N LYS A 989 -40.43 28.28 11.71
CA LYS A 989 -40.02 29.54 11.09
C LYS A 989 -39.35 29.31 9.73
N PRO A 990 -39.31 30.32 8.83
CA PRO A 990 -38.48 30.26 7.63
C PRO A 990 -37.03 29.85 7.95
N GLY A 991 -36.50 28.90 7.18
CA GLY A 991 -35.17 28.33 7.39
C GLY A 991 -35.05 27.27 8.49
N ALA A 992 -36.08 27.04 9.30
CA ALA A 992 -36.09 25.95 10.29
C ALA A 992 -36.29 24.58 9.60
N PRO A 993 -35.88 23.46 10.25
CA PRO A 993 -36.12 22.11 9.71
C PRO A 993 -37.60 21.88 9.39
N GLY A 994 -37.89 21.53 8.14
CA GLY A 994 -39.26 21.37 7.66
C GLY A 994 -39.88 22.63 7.04
N SER A 995 -39.18 23.77 6.99
CA SER A 995 -39.61 24.97 6.28
C SER A 995 -38.69 25.36 5.11
N THR A 996 -39.22 26.16 4.17
CA THR A 996 -38.39 26.78 3.14
C THR A 996 -37.67 28.00 3.71
N GLY A 997 -36.62 28.49 3.04
CA GLY A 997 -35.88 29.67 3.49
C GLY A 997 -36.67 30.99 3.51
N LYS A 998 -37.92 31.00 2.99
CA LYS A 998 -38.71 32.23 2.79
C LYS A 998 -40.12 32.18 3.39
N THR A 999 -40.63 31.01 3.78
CA THR A 999 -42.02 30.84 4.23
C THR A 999 -42.09 30.04 5.52
N TRP A 1000 -43.21 30.13 6.24
CA TRP A 1000 -43.49 29.34 7.43
C TRP A 1000 -44.06 27.97 7.05
N SER A 1001 -43.95 27.02 7.97
CA SER A 1001 -44.55 25.69 7.84
C SER A 1001 -45.21 25.28 9.14
N LYS A 1002 -46.21 24.40 9.07
CA LYS A 1002 -46.92 23.90 10.24
C LYS A 1002 -47.20 22.42 10.16
N PHE A 1003 -47.07 21.75 11.30
CA PHE A 1003 -47.28 20.30 11.45
C PHE A 1003 -48.41 19.99 12.42
N PHE A 1004 -49.31 19.09 12.02
CA PHE A 1004 -50.34 18.52 12.90
C PHE A 1004 -50.23 17.00 12.88
N ALA A 1005 -50.04 16.38 14.05
CA ALA A 1005 -50.10 14.93 14.16
C ALA A 1005 -51.57 14.49 14.11
N LEU A 1006 -51.94 13.74 13.08
CA LEU A 1006 -53.31 13.30 12.83
C LEU A 1006 -53.58 11.92 13.41
N ASP A 1007 -52.55 11.09 13.41
CA ASP A 1007 -52.56 9.79 14.04
C ASP A 1007 -51.15 9.40 14.46
N SER A 1008 -51.09 8.55 15.47
CA SER A 1008 -49.85 7.95 15.94
C SER A 1008 -50.20 6.68 16.69
N GLY A 1009 -49.32 5.71 16.63
CA GLY A 1009 -49.54 4.44 17.29
C GLY A 1009 -48.32 3.56 17.12
N THR A 1010 -48.56 2.26 17.11
CA THR A 1010 -47.53 1.25 16.85
C THR A 1010 -47.69 0.64 15.47
N TYR A 1011 -46.63 0.08 14.93
CA TYR A 1011 -46.70 -0.69 13.71
C TYR A 1011 -45.93 -2.01 13.85
N GLU A 1012 -46.31 -2.98 13.03
CA GLU A 1012 -45.58 -4.21 12.80
C GLU A 1012 -45.21 -4.36 11.32
N ILE A 1013 -44.02 -4.86 11.03
CA ILE A 1013 -43.55 -5.13 9.67
C ILE A 1013 -43.96 -6.55 9.24
N GLY A 1014 -44.44 -6.67 8.00
CA GLY A 1014 -44.66 -7.95 7.32
C GLY A 1014 -43.51 -8.30 6.38
N VAL A 1015 -43.82 -8.82 5.20
CA VAL A 1015 -42.79 -9.14 4.19
C VAL A 1015 -42.27 -7.87 3.51
N VAL A 1016 -40.95 -7.67 3.53
CA VAL A 1016 -40.28 -6.50 2.92
C VAL A 1016 -39.22 -6.93 1.89
N THR A 1017 -39.25 -6.25 0.75
CA THR A 1017 -38.24 -6.30 -0.30
C THR A 1017 -37.79 -4.88 -0.65
N GLN A 1018 -36.77 -4.73 -1.49
CA GLN A 1018 -36.31 -3.41 -1.94
C GLN A 1018 -37.43 -2.51 -2.51
N ASN A 1019 -38.46 -3.11 -3.12
CA ASN A 1019 -39.53 -2.40 -3.83
C ASN A 1019 -40.95 -2.67 -3.31
N SER A 1020 -41.08 -3.38 -2.20
CA SER A 1020 -42.38 -3.59 -1.55
C SER A 1020 -42.23 -3.72 -0.05
N ILE A 1021 -43.12 -3.08 0.69
CA ILE A 1021 -43.13 -3.06 2.16
C ILE A 1021 -44.54 -3.35 2.58
N GLU A 1022 -44.72 -4.43 3.32
CA GLU A 1022 -45.95 -4.72 4.03
C GLU A 1022 -45.83 -4.21 5.47
N ILE A 1023 -46.84 -3.45 5.91
CA ILE A 1023 -46.87 -2.88 7.25
C ILE A 1023 -48.28 -2.93 7.84
N PHE A 1024 -48.36 -3.22 9.13
CA PHE A 1024 -49.59 -3.30 9.90
C PHE A 1024 -49.59 -2.14 10.89
N LEU A 1025 -50.51 -1.21 10.72
CA LEU A 1025 -50.62 -0.03 11.58
C LEU A 1025 -51.67 -0.29 12.66
N ASP A 1026 -51.35 0.14 13.87
CA ASP A 1026 -52.26 0.17 15.03
C ASP A 1026 -52.32 1.59 15.58
N GLY A 1027 -53.02 2.45 14.86
CA GLY A 1027 -53.36 3.81 15.25
C GLY A 1027 -54.86 4.00 15.37
N SER A 1028 -55.26 5.15 15.92
CA SER A 1028 -56.67 5.49 16.12
C SER A 1028 -57.43 5.73 14.81
N ARG A 1029 -56.73 6.06 13.72
CA ARG A 1029 -57.31 6.37 12.40
C ARG A 1029 -56.70 5.53 11.27
N LEU A 1030 -55.40 5.24 11.33
CA LEU A 1030 -54.66 4.35 10.45
C LEU A 1030 -54.49 3.01 11.16
N ALA A 1031 -55.43 2.10 10.91
CA ALA A 1031 -55.41 0.74 11.45
C ALA A 1031 -55.50 -0.31 10.34
N GLY A 1032 -54.80 -1.43 10.51
CA GLY A 1032 -54.80 -2.57 9.59
C GLY A 1032 -53.59 -2.63 8.66
N ARG A 1033 -53.66 -3.52 7.66
CA ARG A 1033 -52.60 -3.82 6.70
C ARG A 1033 -52.55 -2.80 5.57
N TYR A 1034 -51.35 -2.28 5.31
CA TYR A 1034 -51.02 -1.37 4.21
C TYR A 1034 -49.84 -1.92 3.39
N MET A 1035 -49.85 -1.62 2.10
CA MET A 1035 -48.80 -1.98 1.15
C MET A 1035 -48.18 -0.72 0.57
N ILE A 1036 -46.86 -0.59 0.73
CA ILE A 1036 -46.07 0.44 0.06
C ILE A 1036 -45.25 -0.23 -1.05
N ILE A 1037 -45.51 0.11 -2.30
CA ILE A 1037 -44.95 -0.57 -3.48
C ILE A 1037 -44.29 0.40 -4.45
N TYR A 1038 -43.27 -0.04 -5.19
CA TYR A 1038 -42.53 0.76 -6.18
C TYR A 1038 -42.65 0.22 -7.62
N PRO A 1039 -43.87 0.18 -8.21
CA PRO A 1039 -44.11 -0.33 -9.56
C PRO A 1039 -43.59 0.62 -10.65
N ARG A 1040 -43.47 0.09 -11.89
CA ARG A 1040 -43.25 0.90 -13.10
C ARG A 1040 -44.59 1.31 -13.71
N LEU A 1041 -44.82 2.61 -13.87
CA LEU A 1041 -46.00 3.19 -14.51
C LEU A 1041 -45.55 4.19 -15.59
N GLY A 1042 -45.87 3.92 -16.87
CA GLY A 1042 -45.60 4.85 -17.97
C GLY A 1042 -44.11 5.07 -18.31
N GLY A 1043 -43.21 4.17 -17.87
CA GLY A 1043 -41.76 4.28 -18.07
C GLY A 1043 -40.98 4.56 -16.79
N ASP A 1044 -41.60 5.26 -15.83
CA ASP A 1044 -40.98 5.65 -14.56
C ASP A 1044 -41.43 4.76 -13.40
N ARG A 1045 -40.59 4.64 -12.36
CA ARG A 1045 -40.99 3.99 -11.10
C ARG A 1045 -41.53 5.03 -10.12
N VAL A 1046 -42.67 4.73 -9.51
CA VAL A 1046 -43.33 5.64 -8.55
C VAL A 1046 -43.73 4.85 -7.32
N TRP A 1047 -43.50 5.40 -6.12
CA TRP A 1047 -43.95 4.76 -4.88
C TRP A 1047 -45.44 5.01 -4.70
N LEU A 1048 -46.18 3.97 -4.35
CA LEU A 1048 -47.61 4.03 -4.04
C LEU A 1048 -47.87 3.42 -2.67
N ILE A 1049 -48.84 3.96 -1.95
CA ILE A 1049 -49.43 3.32 -0.76
C ILE A 1049 -50.86 2.89 -1.07
N ASP A 1050 -51.20 1.68 -0.66
CA ASP A 1050 -52.54 1.12 -0.74
C ASP A 1050 -52.93 0.44 0.58
N LYS A 1051 -54.24 0.39 0.84
CA LYS A 1051 -54.84 -0.42 1.90
C LYS A 1051 -55.62 -1.56 1.25
N PRO A 1052 -55.01 -2.75 1.11
CA PRO A 1052 -55.65 -3.85 0.41
C PRO A 1052 -56.98 -4.25 1.06
N LYS A 1053 -57.98 -4.64 0.27
CA LYS A 1053 -59.22 -5.21 0.82
C LYS A 1053 -58.96 -6.50 1.60
N ASP A 1054 -58.02 -7.31 1.12
CA ASP A 1054 -57.55 -8.50 1.81
C ASP A 1054 -56.51 -8.13 2.87
N GLN A 1055 -56.82 -8.44 4.11
CA GLN A 1055 -55.99 -8.13 5.27
C GLN A 1055 -55.08 -9.30 5.68
N THR A 1056 -55.08 -10.40 4.92
CA THR A 1056 -54.22 -11.56 5.14
C THR A 1056 -52.74 -11.20 4.92
N PRO A 1057 -51.83 -11.49 5.87
CA PRO A 1057 -50.40 -11.19 5.70
C PRO A 1057 -49.76 -11.94 4.53
N ARG A 1058 -48.81 -11.31 3.81
CA ARG A 1058 -48.11 -11.97 2.68
C ARG A 1058 -47.39 -13.23 3.12
N ALA A 1059 -46.83 -13.25 4.33
CA ALA A 1059 -46.15 -14.42 4.87
C ALA A 1059 -47.08 -15.64 5.08
N GLU A 1060 -48.41 -15.45 5.06
CA GLU A 1060 -49.39 -16.54 5.11
C GLU A 1060 -49.92 -16.93 3.73
N ALA A 1061 -49.88 -16.01 2.76
CA ALA A 1061 -50.44 -16.19 1.42
C ALA A 1061 -49.39 -16.56 0.35
N GLU A 1062 -48.12 -16.25 0.58
CA GLU A 1062 -47.02 -16.45 -0.37
C GLU A 1062 -45.95 -17.39 0.21
N ASP A 1063 -45.25 -18.10 -0.67
CA ASP A 1063 -44.14 -18.98 -0.29
C ASP A 1063 -42.80 -18.22 -0.29
N LEU A 1064 -41.98 -18.41 0.76
CA LEU A 1064 -40.69 -17.73 0.91
C LEU A 1064 -39.73 -18.09 -0.23
N ALA A 1065 -39.68 -19.34 -0.68
CA ALA A 1065 -38.78 -19.77 -1.74
C ALA A 1065 -39.12 -19.10 -3.08
N ASP A 1066 -40.41 -18.89 -3.36
CA ASP A 1066 -40.87 -18.18 -4.56
C ASP A 1066 -40.45 -16.71 -4.53
N ILE A 1067 -40.60 -16.03 -3.39
CA ILE A 1067 -40.15 -14.63 -3.25
C ILE A 1067 -38.62 -14.55 -3.39
N LEU A 1068 -37.87 -15.42 -2.72
CA LEU A 1068 -36.40 -15.44 -2.82
C LEU A 1068 -35.94 -15.66 -4.27
N SER A 1069 -36.58 -16.58 -4.99
CA SER A 1069 -36.33 -16.86 -6.41
C SER A 1069 -36.62 -15.66 -7.31
N ASP A 1070 -37.77 -14.98 -7.12
CA ASP A 1070 -38.12 -13.77 -7.87
C ASP A 1070 -37.15 -12.61 -7.59
N GLN A 1071 -36.75 -12.40 -6.34
CA GLN A 1071 -35.79 -11.36 -5.99
C GLN A 1071 -34.38 -11.67 -6.54
N LYS A 1072 -33.96 -12.94 -6.53
CA LYS A 1072 -32.68 -13.38 -7.13
C LYS A 1072 -32.64 -13.13 -8.64
N LYS A 1073 -33.72 -13.45 -9.38
CA LYS A 1073 -33.84 -13.16 -10.83
C LYS A 1073 -33.72 -11.67 -11.16
N LYS A 1074 -34.03 -10.81 -10.19
CA LYS A 1074 -33.98 -9.35 -10.29
C LYS A 1074 -32.69 -8.74 -9.74
N ASP A 1075 -31.67 -9.58 -9.47
CA ASP A 1075 -30.36 -9.22 -8.91
C ASP A 1075 -30.44 -8.46 -7.57
N ARG A 1076 -31.37 -8.88 -6.70
CA ARG A 1076 -31.55 -8.28 -5.37
C ARG A 1076 -31.06 -9.25 -4.31
N ARG A 1077 -30.40 -8.72 -3.28
CA ARG A 1077 -29.60 -9.51 -2.33
C ARG A 1077 -30.36 -9.97 -1.07
N PHE A 1078 -31.48 -9.34 -0.73
CA PHE A 1078 -32.14 -9.56 0.56
C PHE A 1078 -33.67 -9.62 0.46
N VAL A 1079 -34.27 -10.40 1.35
CA VAL A 1079 -35.70 -10.39 1.69
C VAL A 1079 -35.82 -10.34 3.21
N VAL A 1080 -36.68 -9.49 3.76
CA VAL A 1080 -37.07 -9.58 5.18
C VAL A 1080 -38.43 -10.26 5.23
N TRP A 1081 -38.48 -11.38 5.92
CA TRP A 1081 -39.67 -12.19 6.07
C TRP A 1081 -40.19 -12.07 7.49
N ALA A 1082 -41.41 -11.59 7.64
CA ALA A 1082 -42.05 -11.46 8.95
C ALA A 1082 -43.53 -11.78 8.81
N LYS A 1083 -44.04 -12.54 9.78
CA LYS A 1083 -45.46 -12.67 10.04
C LYS A 1083 -45.82 -11.66 11.15
N PRO A 1084 -46.97 -10.97 11.09
CA PRO A 1084 -47.42 -10.16 12.21
C PRO A 1084 -47.42 -10.99 13.50
N GLY A 1085 -46.91 -10.39 14.58
CA GLY A 1085 -46.68 -11.06 15.85
C GLY A 1085 -45.30 -11.71 15.99
N THR A 1086 -44.58 -11.99 14.90
CA THR A 1086 -43.27 -12.65 14.93
C THR A 1086 -42.11 -11.68 14.71
N LYS A 1087 -40.92 -12.03 15.19
CA LYS A 1087 -39.70 -11.27 14.86
C LYS A 1087 -39.41 -11.40 13.35
N PRO A 1088 -39.06 -10.31 12.65
CA PRO A 1088 -38.60 -10.38 11.28
C PRO A 1088 -37.32 -11.19 11.17
N VAL A 1089 -37.24 -11.99 10.12
CA VAL A 1089 -36.06 -12.76 9.78
C VAL A 1089 -35.55 -12.26 8.43
N LYS A 1090 -34.31 -11.81 8.39
CA LYS A 1090 -33.66 -11.37 7.16
C LYS A 1090 -33.08 -12.59 6.45
N TYR A 1091 -33.40 -12.80 5.18
CA TYR A 1091 -32.89 -13.89 4.36
C TYR A 1091 -31.98 -13.37 3.25
N SER A 1092 -30.91 -14.11 2.96
CA SER A 1092 -30.09 -13.92 1.76
C SER A 1092 -30.77 -14.56 0.55
N THR A 1093 -30.95 -13.80 -0.53
CA THR A 1093 -31.52 -14.35 -1.78
C THR A 1093 -30.53 -15.24 -2.53
N THR A 1094 -29.23 -15.11 -2.24
CA THR A 1094 -28.19 -15.93 -2.85
C THR A 1094 -28.16 -17.32 -2.23
N THR A 1095 -28.21 -17.41 -0.90
CA THR A 1095 -28.05 -18.67 -0.14
C THR A 1095 -29.36 -19.27 0.32
N GLY A 1096 -30.42 -18.47 0.47
CA GLY A 1096 -31.73 -18.90 0.98
C GLY A 1096 -31.84 -18.94 2.51
N GLU A 1097 -30.79 -18.56 3.24
CA GLU A 1097 -30.67 -18.77 4.69
C GLU A 1097 -30.97 -17.49 5.53
N PRO A 1098 -31.50 -17.63 6.77
CA PRO A 1098 -31.68 -16.56 7.76
C PRO A 1098 -30.37 -15.85 8.18
N ILE A 1099 -30.48 -14.58 8.55
CA ILE A 1099 -29.39 -13.71 9.02
C ILE A 1099 -29.80 -13.13 10.40
N GLY A 1100 -29.32 -13.72 11.51
CA GLY A 1100 -29.28 -13.12 12.89
C GLY A 1100 -30.21 -13.68 14.01
N LYS A 1101 -29.67 -14.41 15.02
CA LYS A 1101 -30.28 -14.66 16.36
C LYS A 1101 -29.53 -13.79 17.40
N GLU A 1102 -30.21 -13.15 18.37
CA GLU A 1102 -29.64 -12.35 19.48
C GLU A 1102 -29.66 -13.15 20.81
N LEU A 1103 -28.52 -13.37 21.49
CA LEU A 1103 -28.40 -14.12 22.77
C LEU A 1103 -27.22 -13.62 23.65
N TYR A 1104 -27.33 -13.73 24.99
CA TYR A 1104 -26.43 -13.15 26.01
C TYR A 1104 -25.47 -14.16 26.67
N ALA A 1105 -24.22 -13.77 26.96
CA ALA A 1105 -23.25 -14.58 27.68
C ALA A 1105 -23.14 -14.15 29.18
N PRO A 1106 -23.38 -15.05 30.15
CA PRO A 1106 -23.33 -14.72 31.58
C PRO A 1106 -21.88 -14.55 32.10
N ILE A 1107 -21.65 -13.60 33.00
CA ILE A 1107 -20.34 -13.35 33.61
C ILE A 1107 -20.00 -14.46 34.61
N LEU A 1108 -18.88 -15.15 34.39
CA LEU A 1108 -18.39 -16.29 35.19
C LEU A 1108 -17.23 -15.94 36.12
N LYS A 1109 -16.45 -14.91 35.78
CA LYS A 1109 -15.25 -14.48 36.52
C LYS A 1109 -15.03 -12.97 36.34
N ALA A 1110 -14.40 -12.32 37.31
CA ALA A 1110 -13.97 -10.92 37.18
C ALA A 1110 -12.56 -10.70 37.77
N ASP A 1111 -11.74 -9.89 37.10
CA ASP A 1111 -10.47 -9.33 37.60
C ASP A 1111 -10.72 -7.91 38.08
N ARG A 1112 -10.92 -7.77 39.40
CA ARG A 1112 -11.27 -6.51 40.04
C ARG A 1112 -10.18 -5.44 39.92
N SER A 1113 -8.92 -5.82 39.82
CA SER A 1113 -7.81 -4.86 39.76
C SER A 1113 -7.72 -4.13 38.42
N LYS A 1114 -8.37 -4.66 37.38
CA LYS A 1114 -8.32 -4.15 36.01
C LYS A 1114 -9.69 -3.80 35.45
N HIS A 1115 -10.75 -3.96 36.24
CA HIS A 1115 -12.14 -3.83 35.80
C HIS A 1115 -12.50 -4.72 34.60
N ILE A 1116 -12.05 -5.98 34.59
CA ILE A 1116 -12.33 -6.93 33.50
C ILE A 1116 -13.30 -8.02 33.99
N VAL A 1117 -14.35 -8.29 33.23
CA VAL A 1117 -15.28 -9.41 33.44
C VAL A 1117 -15.13 -10.45 32.33
N TYR A 1118 -15.39 -11.72 32.64
CA TYR A 1118 -15.20 -12.84 31.72
C TYR A 1118 -16.47 -13.68 31.62
N ALA A 1119 -16.81 -14.11 30.40
CA ALA A 1119 -17.92 -15.01 30.11
C ALA A 1119 -17.50 -16.11 29.12
N ALA A 1120 -18.13 -17.29 29.21
CA ALA A 1120 -18.09 -18.28 28.15
C ALA A 1120 -19.23 -17.96 27.16
N VAL A 1121 -18.88 -17.57 25.94
CA VAL A 1121 -19.83 -17.14 24.90
C VAL A 1121 -20.48 -18.35 24.23
N VAL A 1122 -19.72 -19.44 24.04
CA VAL A 1122 -20.24 -20.72 23.53
C VAL A 1122 -19.51 -21.85 24.22
N ASP A 1123 -20.26 -22.82 24.76
CA ASP A 1123 -19.72 -24.03 25.36
C ASP A 1123 -20.29 -25.26 24.64
N PRO A 1124 -19.48 -26.01 23.86
CA PRO A 1124 -19.96 -27.13 23.04
C PRO A 1124 -20.59 -28.28 23.84
N TYR A 1125 -20.34 -28.34 25.15
CA TYR A 1125 -20.78 -29.45 26.01
C TYR A 1125 -21.79 -29.03 27.09
N GLY A 1126 -22.05 -27.73 27.25
CA GLY A 1126 -22.90 -27.20 28.31
C GLY A 1126 -22.43 -27.59 29.73
N LYS A 1127 -23.21 -27.28 30.76
CA LYS A 1127 -22.79 -27.47 32.18
C LYS A 1127 -22.59 -28.94 32.60
N SER A 1128 -23.11 -29.91 31.85
CA SER A 1128 -23.09 -31.33 32.24
C SER A 1128 -22.80 -32.33 31.11
N GLY A 1129 -22.50 -31.88 29.89
CA GLY A 1129 -22.38 -32.76 28.70
C GLY A 1129 -23.70 -33.29 28.15
N THR A 1130 -24.80 -33.05 28.84
CA THR A 1130 -26.14 -33.58 28.49
C THR A 1130 -27.18 -32.48 28.29
N GLN A 1131 -26.77 -31.23 28.44
CA GLN A 1131 -27.59 -30.05 28.18
C GLN A 1131 -26.90 -29.20 27.10
N PRO A 1132 -27.68 -28.56 26.21
CA PRO A 1132 -27.12 -27.69 25.18
C PRO A 1132 -26.41 -26.48 25.80
N ASP A 1133 -25.72 -25.71 24.96
CA ASP A 1133 -25.03 -24.50 25.40
C ASP A 1133 -26.01 -23.46 26.01
N ALA A 1134 -25.47 -22.36 26.53
CA ALA A 1134 -26.29 -21.28 27.10
C ALA A 1134 -27.30 -20.67 26.11
N HIS A 1135 -27.20 -21.02 24.84
CA HIS A 1135 -28.02 -20.55 23.73
C HIS A 1135 -28.95 -21.67 23.17
N GLU A 1136 -29.11 -22.76 23.93
CA GLU A 1136 -29.96 -23.93 23.63
C GLU A 1136 -29.56 -24.71 22.36
N ASP A 1137 -28.34 -24.51 21.85
CA ASP A 1137 -27.83 -25.18 20.67
C ASP A 1137 -26.78 -26.24 21.03
N TRP A 1138 -26.73 -27.34 20.26
CA TRP A 1138 -25.59 -28.27 20.28
C TRP A 1138 -24.63 -27.89 19.17
N ILE A 1139 -23.45 -27.42 19.54
CA ILE A 1139 -22.46 -26.92 18.59
C ILE A 1139 -21.20 -27.79 18.73
N PRO A 1140 -20.74 -28.45 17.66
CA PRO A 1140 -19.50 -29.19 17.70
C PRO A 1140 -18.32 -28.24 17.98
N PRO A 1141 -17.28 -28.69 18.70
CA PRO A 1141 -16.09 -27.89 19.00
C PRO A 1141 -15.49 -27.19 17.77
N ALA A 1142 -15.42 -27.90 16.64
CA ALA A 1142 -14.98 -27.35 15.35
C ALA A 1142 -15.73 -26.07 14.94
N HIS A 1143 -17.06 -26.06 15.09
CA HIS A 1143 -17.88 -24.89 14.76
C HIS A 1143 -17.75 -23.77 15.82
N VAL A 1144 -17.51 -24.12 17.09
CA VAL A 1144 -17.27 -23.12 18.14
C VAL A 1144 -16.02 -22.30 17.81
N GLU A 1145 -14.97 -22.95 17.35
CA GLU A 1145 -13.73 -22.27 17.00
C GLU A 1145 -13.84 -21.48 15.68
N GLU A 1146 -14.60 -21.96 14.69
CA GLU A 1146 -14.95 -21.17 13.49
C GLU A 1146 -15.67 -19.86 13.86
N MET A 1147 -16.61 -19.94 14.81
CA MET A 1147 -17.34 -18.77 15.31
C MET A 1147 -16.43 -17.77 16.02
N ALA A 1148 -15.54 -18.25 16.89
CA ALA A 1148 -14.57 -17.41 17.59
C ALA A 1148 -13.63 -16.68 16.59
N HIS A 1149 -13.26 -17.33 15.49
CA HIS A 1149 -12.42 -16.73 14.46
C HIS A 1149 -13.15 -15.67 13.63
N ALA A 1150 -14.40 -15.94 13.22
CA ALA A 1150 -15.21 -14.99 12.46
C ALA A 1150 -15.48 -13.70 13.25
N PHE A 1151 -15.64 -13.83 14.57
CA PHE A 1151 -15.83 -12.69 15.48
C PHE A 1151 -14.70 -11.65 15.38
N LEU A 1152 -13.45 -12.08 15.21
CA LEU A 1152 -12.28 -11.19 15.13
C LEU A 1152 -12.21 -10.36 13.83
N GLN A 1153 -13.02 -10.69 12.82
CA GLN A 1153 -13.02 -10.00 11.52
C GLN A 1153 -14.07 -8.89 11.42
N GLY A 1154 -14.96 -8.75 12.42
CA GLY A 1154 -16.01 -7.72 12.49
C GLY A 1154 -15.70 -6.57 13.47
N PRO A 1155 -16.49 -5.49 13.45
CA PRO A 1155 -16.37 -4.42 14.45
C PRO A 1155 -16.75 -4.95 15.85
N MET A 1156 -15.78 -4.97 16.77
CA MET A 1156 -15.90 -5.48 18.14
C MET A 1156 -16.55 -4.45 19.10
N ASP A 1157 -17.73 -3.96 18.75
CA ASP A 1157 -18.50 -3.07 19.63
C ASP A 1157 -19.24 -3.90 20.69
N MET A 1158 -19.26 -3.40 21.93
CA MET A 1158 -20.09 -3.96 23.00
C MET A 1158 -21.36 -3.15 23.17
N THR A 1159 -22.47 -3.85 23.37
CA THR A 1159 -23.77 -3.26 23.71
C THR A 1159 -24.28 -3.88 24.99
N LEU A 1160 -24.79 -3.06 25.89
CA LEU A 1160 -25.55 -3.57 27.03
C LEU A 1160 -26.95 -3.85 26.52
N GLU A 1161 -27.40 -5.09 26.69
CA GLU A 1161 -28.74 -5.52 26.30
C GLU A 1161 -29.12 -5.27 24.83
N HIS A 1162 -28.13 -5.06 23.94
CA HIS A 1162 -28.31 -4.67 22.54
C HIS A 1162 -29.12 -3.37 22.29
N ILE A 1163 -29.27 -2.51 23.31
CA ILE A 1163 -30.07 -1.28 23.23
C ILE A 1163 -29.18 -0.03 23.15
N GLU A 1164 -28.10 0.02 23.92
CA GLU A 1164 -27.14 1.13 23.92
C GLU A 1164 -25.70 0.63 23.78
N LYS A 1165 -24.88 1.43 23.08
CA LYS A 1165 -23.43 1.18 23.00
C LYS A 1165 -22.86 1.28 24.41
N ALA A 1166 -22.35 0.17 24.91
CA ALA A 1166 -21.76 0.11 26.24
C ALA A 1166 -20.39 0.79 26.21
N ASP A 1167 -20.03 1.54 27.24
CA ASP A 1167 -18.66 1.99 27.45
C ASP A 1167 -17.80 0.84 28.00
N ALA A 1168 -17.70 -0.22 27.21
CA ALA A 1168 -17.00 -1.45 27.51
C ALA A 1168 -16.24 -1.91 26.26
N LYS A 1169 -15.12 -2.61 26.46
CA LYS A 1169 -14.23 -3.04 25.38
C LYS A 1169 -13.82 -4.48 25.58
N ILE A 1170 -13.93 -5.29 24.54
CA ILE A 1170 -13.34 -6.61 24.55
C ILE A 1170 -11.83 -6.44 24.54
N VAL A 1171 -11.17 -7.00 25.54
CA VAL A 1171 -9.72 -6.89 25.74
C VAL A 1171 -9.01 -8.22 25.52
N GLU A 1172 -9.73 -9.34 25.58
CA GLU A 1172 -9.21 -10.68 25.29
C GLU A 1172 -10.32 -11.64 24.86
N SER A 1173 -9.98 -12.64 24.04
CA SER A 1173 -10.89 -13.66 23.50
C SER A 1173 -10.08 -14.92 23.17
N TRP A 1174 -10.52 -16.11 23.63
CA TRP A 1174 -9.81 -17.37 23.39
C TRP A 1174 -10.73 -18.60 23.44
N VAL A 1175 -10.28 -19.71 22.85
CA VAL A 1175 -10.90 -21.03 23.01
C VAL A 1175 -10.10 -21.81 24.07
N GLU A 1176 -10.77 -22.37 25.06
CA GLU A 1176 -10.10 -23.13 26.12
C GLU A 1176 -9.46 -24.40 25.55
N GLN A 1177 -8.19 -24.63 25.87
CA GLN A 1177 -7.41 -25.68 25.22
C GLN A 1177 -7.69 -27.08 25.79
N TYR A 1178 -7.55 -28.08 24.94
CA TYR A 1178 -7.42 -29.48 25.36
C TYR A 1178 -5.97 -29.74 25.79
N PRO A 1179 -5.73 -30.26 27.00
CA PRO A 1179 -4.39 -30.68 27.42
C PRO A 1179 -3.81 -31.82 26.58
N SER A 1180 -4.67 -32.58 25.88
CA SER A 1180 -4.32 -33.74 25.06
C SER A 1180 -4.49 -33.42 23.58
N PRO A 1181 -3.41 -33.44 22.77
CA PRO A 1181 -3.47 -33.23 21.33
C PRO A 1181 -4.24 -34.32 20.56
N GLU A 1182 -4.41 -35.50 21.16
CA GLU A 1182 -5.21 -36.59 20.58
C GLU A 1182 -6.70 -36.33 20.75
N ASP A 1183 -7.11 -35.96 21.96
CA ASP A 1183 -8.50 -35.61 22.27
C ASP A 1183 -8.95 -34.37 21.49
N TYR A 1184 -8.06 -33.41 21.30
CA TYR A 1184 -8.33 -32.24 20.45
C TYR A 1184 -8.64 -32.62 19.01
N ARG A 1185 -7.77 -33.43 18.38
CA ARG A 1185 -7.97 -33.88 16.99
C ARG A 1185 -9.25 -34.69 16.85
N ALA A 1186 -9.53 -35.56 17.82
CA ALA A 1186 -10.78 -36.31 17.84
C ALA A 1186 -12.00 -35.39 18.00
N ALA A 1187 -11.94 -34.38 18.87
CA ALA A 1187 -13.00 -33.38 19.02
C ALA A 1187 -13.27 -32.58 17.72
N MET A 1188 -12.22 -32.20 17.00
CA MET A 1188 -12.33 -31.48 15.72
C MET A 1188 -12.89 -32.32 14.57
N LEU A 1189 -12.62 -33.62 14.59
CA LEU A 1189 -13.15 -34.57 13.60
C LEU A 1189 -14.54 -35.11 13.98
N GLY A 1190 -15.12 -34.70 15.11
CA GLY A 1190 -16.39 -35.23 15.61
C GLY A 1190 -16.31 -36.70 16.02
N LEU A 1191 -15.12 -37.16 16.44
CA LEU A 1191 -14.87 -38.51 16.94
C LEU A 1191 -14.94 -38.57 18.48
N PRO A 1192 -15.09 -39.74 19.10
CA PRO A 1192 -15.09 -39.87 20.56
C PRO A 1192 -13.80 -39.36 21.22
N HIS A 1193 -13.90 -38.61 22.33
CA HIS A 1193 -12.76 -37.95 22.98
C HIS A 1193 -13.02 -37.55 24.44
N LYS A 1194 -11.97 -37.15 25.16
CA LYS A 1194 -12.07 -36.63 26.53
C LYS A 1194 -12.26 -35.12 26.57
N VAL A 1195 -13.13 -34.66 27.47
CA VAL A 1195 -13.41 -33.24 27.72
C VAL A 1195 -12.89 -32.86 29.11
N TYR A 1196 -12.02 -31.85 29.16
CA TYR A 1196 -11.34 -31.48 30.39
C TYR A 1196 -12.06 -30.33 31.08
N ARG A 1197 -12.38 -30.50 32.36
CA ARG A 1197 -13.06 -29.51 33.20
C ARG A 1197 -12.05 -28.78 34.07
N LYS A 1198 -12.03 -27.46 33.98
CA LYS A 1198 -11.12 -26.60 34.72
C LYS A 1198 -11.89 -25.57 35.54
N PRO A 1199 -11.54 -25.34 36.81
CA PRO A 1199 -12.14 -24.26 37.60
C PRO A 1199 -11.93 -22.89 36.94
N PHE A 1200 -13.00 -22.12 36.75
CA PHE A 1200 -12.99 -20.81 36.12
C PHE A 1200 -13.95 -19.84 36.83
N GLY A 1201 -13.40 -19.04 37.74
CA GLY A 1201 -14.20 -18.14 38.58
C GLY A 1201 -15.06 -18.93 39.57
N SER A 1202 -16.37 -18.69 39.55
CA SER A 1202 -17.34 -19.44 40.38
C SER A 1202 -17.87 -20.72 39.73
N ASP A 1203 -17.47 -21.03 38.50
CA ASP A 1203 -17.97 -22.18 37.72
C ASP A 1203 -16.78 -22.97 37.12
N VAL A 1204 -17.07 -23.89 36.20
CA VAL A 1204 -16.08 -24.63 35.41
C VAL A 1204 -16.15 -24.21 33.94
N ILE A 1205 -15.01 -24.28 33.25
CA ILE A 1205 -14.93 -24.15 31.80
C ILE A 1205 -14.46 -25.47 31.20
N HIS A 1206 -15.05 -25.86 30.07
CA HIS A 1206 -14.68 -27.06 29.33
C HIS A 1206 -13.62 -26.75 28.28
N SER A 1207 -12.73 -27.70 28.01
CA SER A 1207 -11.87 -27.66 26.82
C SER A 1207 -12.75 -27.57 25.55
N GLY A 1208 -12.45 -26.64 24.65
CA GLY A 1208 -13.22 -26.35 23.45
C GLY A 1208 -14.28 -25.25 23.60
N SER A 1209 -14.52 -24.72 24.80
CA SER A 1209 -15.42 -23.56 24.98
C SER A 1209 -14.76 -22.25 24.55
N TRP A 1210 -15.52 -21.34 23.94
CA TRP A 1210 -15.08 -19.99 23.60
C TRP A 1210 -15.38 -19.01 24.74
N ALA A 1211 -14.34 -18.37 25.28
CA ALA A 1211 -14.43 -17.38 26.35
C ALA A 1211 -13.94 -15.99 25.91
N VAL A 1212 -14.53 -14.95 26.50
CA VAL A 1212 -14.22 -13.54 26.21
C VAL A 1212 -14.07 -12.76 27.51
N GLY A 1213 -13.07 -11.89 27.55
CA GLY A 1213 -12.83 -10.90 28.61
C GLY A 1213 -13.14 -9.49 28.13
N ALA A 1214 -13.99 -8.79 28.87
CA ALA A 1214 -14.43 -7.43 28.57
C ALA A 1214 -14.04 -6.47 29.71
N TRP A 1215 -13.33 -5.41 29.37
CA TRP A 1215 -13.09 -4.26 30.25
C TRP A 1215 -14.34 -3.40 30.35
N LEU A 1216 -14.69 -2.99 31.57
CA LEU A 1216 -15.80 -2.10 31.88
C LEU A 1216 -15.27 -0.74 32.34
N SER A 1217 -15.93 0.35 31.92
CA SER A 1217 -15.70 1.68 32.50
C SER A 1217 -16.10 1.71 33.98
N ASP A 1218 -15.63 2.72 34.73
CA ASP A 1218 -15.90 2.83 36.17
C ASP A 1218 -17.41 2.81 36.49
N GLU A 1219 -18.23 3.46 35.67
CA GLU A 1219 -19.70 3.47 35.83
C GLU A 1219 -20.33 2.08 35.62
N LEU A 1220 -19.85 1.32 34.62
CA LEU A 1220 -20.35 -0.03 34.36
C LEU A 1220 -19.82 -1.06 35.35
N TRP A 1221 -18.62 -0.81 35.89
CA TRP A 1221 -18.04 -1.62 36.94
C TRP A 1221 -18.84 -1.51 38.24
N GLU A 1222 -19.24 -0.30 38.65
CA GLU A 1222 -20.13 -0.11 39.82
C GLU A 1222 -21.46 -0.88 39.64
N LYS A 1223 -22.08 -0.79 38.47
CA LYS A 1223 -23.32 -1.55 38.15
C LYS A 1223 -23.13 -3.07 38.20
N TYR A 1224 -21.95 -3.59 37.83
CA TYR A 1224 -21.61 -5.01 38.00
C TYR A 1224 -21.45 -5.37 39.48
N GLU A 1225 -20.76 -4.54 40.28
CA GLU A 1225 -20.57 -4.77 41.72
C GLU A 1225 -21.90 -4.75 42.49
N ASP A 1226 -22.83 -3.88 42.09
CA ASP A 1226 -24.20 -3.82 42.62
C ASP A 1226 -25.13 -4.92 42.07
N ARG A 1227 -24.61 -5.80 41.19
CA ARG A 1227 -25.31 -6.92 40.53
C ARG A 1227 -26.46 -6.50 39.61
N GLU A 1228 -26.44 -5.28 39.11
CA GLU A 1228 -27.38 -4.80 38.08
C GLU A 1228 -27.02 -5.38 36.69
N ILE A 1229 -25.75 -5.71 36.46
CA ILE A 1229 -25.26 -6.36 35.24
C ILE A 1229 -24.68 -7.73 35.57
N ASN A 1230 -25.18 -8.79 34.93
CA ASN A 1230 -24.74 -10.18 35.16
C ASN A 1230 -24.34 -10.93 33.87
N GLY A 1231 -24.38 -10.26 32.72
CA GLY A 1231 -24.05 -10.82 31.42
C GLY A 1231 -23.77 -9.71 30.41
N PHE A 1232 -23.13 -10.06 29.29
CA PHE A 1232 -22.88 -9.12 28.20
C PHE A 1232 -23.02 -9.81 26.84
N SER A 1233 -23.20 -8.99 25.80
CA SER A 1233 -23.22 -9.50 24.43
C SER A 1233 -22.08 -8.88 23.60
N PRO A 1234 -21.15 -9.69 23.09
CA PRO A 1234 -20.14 -9.23 22.16
C PRO A 1234 -20.78 -8.99 20.78
N GLY A 1235 -20.80 -7.74 20.30
CA GLY A 1235 -21.40 -7.41 19.01
C GLY A 1235 -20.61 -8.02 17.84
N GLY A 1236 -21.30 -8.75 16.95
CA GLY A 1236 -20.71 -9.39 15.77
C GLY A 1236 -21.72 -10.26 15.00
N VAL A 1237 -21.48 -10.50 13.71
CA VAL A 1237 -22.30 -11.42 12.88
C VAL A 1237 -21.53 -12.72 12.69
N GLY A 1238 -21.97 -13.80 13.35
CA GLY A 1238 -21.45 -15.16 13.18
C GLY A 1238 -22.49 -16.10 12.58
N LEU A 1239 -22.08 -16.96 11.64
CA LEU A 1239 -22.91 -18.05 11.12
C LEU A 1239 -22.93 -19.20 12.15
N ARG A 1240 -24.08 -19.49 12.73
CA ARG A 1240 -24.29 -20.63 13.64
C ARG A 1240 -24.83 -21.84 12.86
N LYS A 1241 -24.19 -23.00 13.03
CA LYS A 1241 -24.66 -24.30 12.48
C LYS A 1241 -24.89 -25.29 13.63
N PRO A 1242 -26.05 -25.27 14.29
CA PRO A 1242 -26.38 -26.23 15.33
C PRO A 1242 -26.61 -27.63 14.74
N ILE A 1243 -26.30 -28.67 15.52
CA ILE A 1243 -26.56 -30.07 15.20
C ILE A 1243 -27.54 -30.69 16.21
N LYS A 1244 -28.00 -31.92 15.97
CA LYS A 1244 -28.80 -32.65 16.97
C LYS A 1244 -27.89 -33.24 18.05
N GLN A 1245 -28.40 -33.38 19.28
CA GLN A 1245 -27.65 -34.03 20.36
C GLN A 1245 -27.15 -35.44 19.98
N SER A 1246 -27.94 -36.20 19.22
CA SER A 1246 -27.58 -37.55 18.74
C SER A 1246 -26.39 -37.57 17.76
N GLU A 1247 -26.02 -36.42 17.21
CA GLU A 1247 -24.92 -36.25 16.27
C GLU A 1247 -23.64 -35.76 16.99
N MET A 1248 -23.72 -35.44 18.29
CA MET A 1248 -22.54 -35.13 19.09
C MET A 1248 -21.70 -36.40 19.32
N PRO A 1249 -20.35 -36.30 19.27
CA PRO A 1249 -19.47 -37.42 19.57
C PRO A 1249 -19.64 -37.93 21.00
N GLN A 1250 -19.29 -39.20 21.23
CA GLN A 1250 -19.23 -39.73 22.60
C GLN A 1250 -18.08 -39.07 23.37
N ILE A 1251 -18.35 -38.59 24.59
CA ILE A 1251 -17.37 -37.88 25.39
C ILE A 1251 -17.18 -38.48 26.79
N GLU A 1252 -15.98 -38.31 27.35
CA GLU A 1252 -15.65 -38.66 28.74
C GLU A 1252 -15.08 -37.42 29.46
N PHE A 1253 -15.66 -37.03 30.60
CA PHE A 1253 -15.17 -35.86 31.35
C PHE A 1253 -13.99 -36.17 32.27
N VAL A 1254 -13.00 -35.27 32.29
CA VAL A 1254 -11.81 -35.35 33.15
C VAL A 1254 -11.63 -34.05 33.93
N ASP A 1255 -11.57 -34.12 35.26
CA ASP A 1255 -11.35 -32.94 36.11
C ASP A 1255 -9.86 -32.62 36.27
N LEU A 1256 -9.48 -31.35 36.03
CA LEU A 1256 -8.13 -30.85 36.27
C LEU A 1256 -8.02 -30.23 37.67
N VAL A 1257 -7.16 -30.78 38.51
CA VAL A 1257 -6.93 -30.32 39.90
C VAL A 1257 -5.57 -29.62 40.02
N ALA A 1258 -5.52 -28.45 40.65
CA ALA A 1258 -4.28 -27.69 40.84
C ALA A 1258 -3.35 -28.36 41.88
N GLY A 1259 -2.26 -28.99 41.43
CA GLY A 1259 -1.30 -29.70 42.29
C GLY A 1259 -0.21 -28.80 42.91
N GLY A 1260 -0.04 -28.89 44.23
CA GLY A 1260 0.95 -28.15 45.03
C GLY A 1260 2.38 -28.73 44.98
N ARG A 1261 3.33 -27.90 45.43
CA ARG A 1261 4.80 -28.10 45.46
C ARG A 1261 5.24 -29.48 45.99
N LYS A 1262 6.24 -30.07 45.32
CA LYS A 1262 7.35 -30.80 45.96
C LYS A 1262 8.62 -30.66 45.13
#